data_AF-A0A7C8QU06-F1
#
_entry.id   AF-A0A7C8QU06-F1
#
_cell.length_a   1.000
_cell.length_b   1.000
_cell.length_c   1.000
_cell.angle_alpha   90.00
_cell.angle_beta   90.00
_cell.angle_gamma   90.00
#
_symmetry.space_group_name_H-M   'P 1'
#
loop_
_entity.id
_entity.type
_entity.pdbx_description
1 polymer ?
#
loop_
_entity_poly.entity_id
_entity_poly.type
_entity_poly.pdbx_seq_one_letter_code
_entity_poly.pdbx_strand_id
1 'polypeptide(L)'
;MAPGAVSEATTTVKPLEKYIHPPETKEDVNYTDLVTLDLSEFDKPGGKEKLAEQLKEAAHTVGFFYVTNFGLTQEQVDRQFAIAKAFFALPEDQRRSFRAPLEEGIYNGYRPLGMIEILPGLRDNIEFYNIMKFLPQYDRVHPDIIREHYEEIERFHRHCHENIAYKLFQILALILEIPEDELKNGHLYEADCDSGLRYMCYRSRSPEENEKFKNLYSRGHTDNGTITFVFQQPVAALQVKKYEDSDWEYCRIPQGTMSVNIADLLTILSNGYLKSGVHRVIVPPKDQQDQNRLGLLYFVRPSDRLKLRTVESPLLRRLGYYKEGINEIDIPASEWTRARIKKNWSRSPSDPNEGAGAEDCRDLQAVRQSPQYNPLRDDNISPRTPGFKSVVQPGQVISILLHLPIGGVAVGDCVDVIFSGAASRDPLFVADEHLEVLESVVRPWLLGCDISSFRRNGEKVESGWLGIHKRPKLHSAIRYGLTQALLAATAQVHGCTIAEVISHEWGTRISNRPIDILASCHRNDTLQLDRMIMKQVSLLPHASFVHLSDVGPDGSILVDYVRFVAGRVRARGCSGYWPRLHFDVYGTLGDLFPQLDQLAAFLDKLAHAAQPYDILIESPIIASSKAEQIRRLAELRMLLLLNSTRVKTVADEWCNTLEDIKEFADAGAVDYVQIKMPDLGGIDNSIEAVLYCGVKGTGCCLGGSANETEISARITAQIALATNPDFLLSKPGIGADEGLTILTNEMLRGIALTKRRLSRI
;
A
#
# COMPACT_ATOMS: atom_id res chain seq x y z
N MET A 1 56.70 20.11 -21.21
CA MET A 1 55.29 20.51 -21.03
C MET A 1 54.86 20.05 -19.65
N ALA A 2 54.41 20.99 -18.81
CA ALA A 2 54.01 20.75 -17.42
C ALA A 2 52.70 19.95 -17.34
N PRO A 3 52.46 19.18 -16.26
CA PRO A 3 51.14 18.60 -15.99
C PRO A 3 50.20 19.71 -15.50
N GLY A 4 49.03 19.80 -16.13
CA GLY A 4 48.00 20.79 -15.81
C GLY A 4 47.39 20.56 -14.44
N ALA A 5 47.27 21.64 -13.68
CA ALA A 5 46.63 21.69 -12.37
C ALA A 5 45.12 21.38 -12.49
N VAL A 6 44.64 20.50 -11.61
CA VAL A 6 43.21 20.32 -11.34
C VAL A 6 42.77 21.51 -10.48
N SER A 7 41.83 22.32 -10.97
CA SER A 7 41.29 23.44 -10.21
C SER A 7 40.34 22.92 -9.13
N GLU A 8 40.70 23.07 -7.85
CA GLU A 8 39.76 22.97 -6.74
C GLU A 8 38.77 24.14 -6.82
N ALA A 9 37.55 23.84 -7.25
CA ALA A 9 36.43 24.78 -7.15
C ALA A 9 36.05 24.91 -5.66
N THR A 10 36.56 25.95 -5.00
CA THR A 10 36.12 26.37 -3.68
C THR A 10 34.66 26.79 -3.77
N THR A 11 33.75 25.91 -3.37
CA THR A 11 32.32 26.18 -3.30
C THR A 11 32.10 27.16 -2.14
N THR A 12 31.85 28.43 -2.46
CA THR A 12 31.52 29.44 -1.47
C THR A 12 30.11 29.17 -0.94
N VAL A 13 30.02 28.51 0.22
CA VAL A 13 28.76 28.27 0.93
C VAL A 13 28.08 29.61 1.18
N LYS A 14 26.84 29.79 0.70
CA LYS A 14 26.08 31.01 0.96
C LYS A 14 25.91 31.17 2.47
N PRO A 15 26.16 32.37 3.04
CA PRO A 15 25.99 32.57 4.47
C PRO A 15 24.52 32.35 4.85
N LEU A 16 24.30 31.43 5.77
CA LEU A 16 22.99 31.02 6.21
C LEU A 16 22.41 32.08 7.16
N GLU A 17 21.17 32.54 6.91
CA GLU A 17 20.53 33.56 7.74
C GLU A 17 20.37 33.10 9.19
N LYS A 18 20.63 33.99 10.15
CA LYS A 18 20.39 33.68 11.56
C LYS A 18 18.90 33.40 11.81
N TYR A 19 18.61 32.29 12.49
CA TYR A 19 17.25 31.99 12.90
C TYR A 19 16.82 32.92 14.04
N ILE A 20 15.67 33.56 13.88
CA ILE A 20 15.03 34.38 14.92
C ILE A 20 13.81 33.60 15.39
N HIS A 21 13.85 33.16 16.65
CA HIS A 21 12.74 32.49 17.30
C HIS A 21 11.52 33.41 17.38
N PRO A 22 10.31 32.91 17.09
CA PRO A 22 9.08 33.65 17.38
C PRO A 22 9.03 34.11 18.85
N PRO A 23 8.40 35.24 19.17
CA PRO A 23 8.21 35.65 20.55
C PRO A 23 7.35 34.63 21.30
N GLU A 24 7.61 34.46 22.60
CA GLU A 24 6.72 33.68 23.47
C GLU A 24 5.32 34.30 23.51
N THR A 25 4.30 33.47 23.70
CA THR A 25 2.91 33.92 23.82
C THR A 25 2.74 34.82 25.05
N LYS A 26 1.89 35.84 24.90
CA LYS A 26 1.45 36.73 25.98
C LYS A 26 0.10 36.31 26.56
N GLU A 27 -0.56 35.32 25.95
CA GLU A 27 -1.81 34.76 26.44
C GLU A 27 -1.55 33.95 27.72
N ASP A 28 -2.50 33.99 28.65
CA ASP A 28 -2.44 33.23 29.89
C ASP A 28 -2.81 31.77 29.61
N VAL A 29 -1.80 30.89 29.66
CA VAL A 29 -1.96 29.45 29.43
C VAL A 29 -1.39 28.66 30.60
N ASN A 30 -2.06 27.55 30.94
CA ASN A 30 -1.63 26.69 32.02
C ASN A 30 -0.39 25.87 31.62
N TYR A 31 0.79 26.26 32.11
CA TYR A 31 2.04 25.56 31.86
C TYR A 31 2.27 24.43 32.86
N THR A 32 2.80 23.30 32.36
CA THR A 32 3.24 22.23 33.25
C THR A 32 4.50 22.62 34.02
N ASP A 33 4.50 22.30 35.31
CA ASP A 33 5.74 22.25 36.09
C ASP A 33 6.37 20.86 35.94
N LEU A 34 7.61 20.82 35.44
CA LEU A 34 8.39 19.59 35.22
C LEU A 34 9.76 19.72 35.88
N VAL A 35 10.28 18.59 36.36
CA VAL A 35 11.62 18.51 36.96
C VAL A 35 12.69 18.96 35.95
N THR A 36 13.62 19.81 36.38
CA THR A 36 14.75 20.25 35.57
C THR A 36 16.06 19.65 36.08
N LEU A 37 16.74 18.87 35.25
CA LEU A 37 18.04 18.29 35.54
C LEU A 37 19.17 19.18 35.00
N ASP A 38 20.09 19.56 35.88
CA ASP A 38 21.33 20.23 35.50
C ASP A 38 22.40 19.17 35.15
N LEU A 39 22.62 18.94 33.86
CA LEU A 39 23.54 17.88 33.41
C LEU A 39 25.01 18.19 33.71
N SER A 40 25.35 19.43 34.10
CA SER A 40 26.71 19.78 34.54
C SER A 40 27.06 19.18 35.91
N GLU A 41 26.05 18.73 36.68
CA GLU A 41 26.26 18.02 37.94
C GLU A 41 26.74 16.59 37.73
N PHE A 42 26.54 15.99 36.54
CA PHE A 42 26.73 14.56 36.30
C PHE A 42 28.13 14.04 36.65
N ASP A 43 29.17 14.79 36.28
CA ASP A 43 30.56 14.38 36.48
C ASP A 43 31.11 14.78 37.88
N LYS A 44 30.31 15.45 38.71
CA LYS A 44 30.69 15.81 40.09
C LYS A 44 30.59 14.59 41.02
N PRO A 45 31.40 14.51 42.08
CA PRO A 45 31.28 13.44 43.07
C PRO A 45 29.86 13.35 43.66
N GLY A 46 29.20 12.19 43.55
CA GLY A 46 27.82 11.98 43.98
C GLY A 46 26.75 12.62 43.09
N GLY A 47 27.15 13.20 41.96
CA GLY A 47 26.27 13.95 41.07
C GLY A 47 25.25 13.07 40.34
N LYS A 48 25.65 11.86 39.91
CA LYS A 48 24.77 10.93 39.21
C LYS A 48 23.63 10.45 40.12
N GLU A 49 23.94 10.13 41.37
CA GLU A 49 22.99 9.68 42.38
C GLU A 49 21.99 10.79 42.74
N LYS A 50 22.48 12.03 42.88
CA LYS A 50 21.64 13.21 43.08
C LYS A 50 20.67 13.43 41.91
N LEU A 51 21.16 13.33 40.68
CA LEU A 51 20.33 13.47 39.47
C LEU A 51 19.31 12.31 39.34
N ALA A 52 19.72 11.09 39.69
CA ALA A 52 18.84 9.92 39.70
C ALA A 52 17.68 10.09 40.69
N GLU A 53 17.98 10.52 41.92
CA GLU A 53 16.93 10.77 42.93
C GLU A 53 15.98 11.89 42.50
N GLN A 54 16.52 12.95 41.87
CA GLN A 54 15.71 14.05 41.35
C GLN A 54 14.77 13.62 40.21
N LEU A 55 15.25 12.76 39.31
CA LEU A 55 14.49 12.31 38.13
C LEU A 55 13.48 11.20 38.45
N LYS A 56 13.74 10.39 39.49
CA LYS A 56 13.02 9.16 39.80
C LYS A 56 11.50 9.29 39.75
N GLU A 57 10.94 10.30 40.42
CA GLU A 57 9.49 10.50 40.48
C GLU A 57 8.92 10.95 39.12
N ALA A 58 9.57 11.90 38.46
CA ALA A 58 9.11 12.40 37.15
C ALA A 58 9.15 11.32 36.07
N ALA A 59 10.18 10.46 36.09
CA ALA A 59 10.30 9.32 35.18
C ALA A 59 9.27 8.21 35.47
N HIS A 60 8.83 8.06 36.73
CA HIS A 60 7.83 7.07 37.15
C HIS A 60 6.38 7.53 36.94
N THR A 61 6.14 8.84 36.84
CA THR A 61 4.78 9.40 36.80
C THR A 61 4.45 10.03 35.46
N VAL A 62 5.19 11.07 35.07
CA VAL A 62 4.89 11.92 33.90
C VAL A 62 5.58 11.43 32.63
N GLY A 63 6.81 10.94 32.76
CA GLY A 63 7.63 10.57 31.59
C GLY A 63 8.18 11.77 30.81
N PHE A 64 8.09 12.99 31.37
CA PHE A 64 8.67 14.23 30.82
C PHE A 64 9.49 14.95 31.89
N PHE A 65 10.59 15.55 31.48
CA PHE A 65 11.44 16.41 32.31
C PHE A 65 12.23 17.39 31.43
N TYR A 66 12.86 18.37 32.05
CA TYR A 66 13.75 19.32 31.40
C TYR A 66 15.22 18.98 31.70
N VAL A 67 16.10 19.36 30.77
CA VAL A 67 17.56 19.28 30.94
C VAL A 67 18.19 20.60 30.56
N THR A 68 19.08 21.10 31.42
CA THR A 68 19.91 22.29 31.20
C THR A 68 21.39 21.93 31.24
N ASN A 69 22.25 22.85 30.78
CA ASN A 69 23.70 22.70 30.79
C ASN A 69 24.20 21.41 30.13
N PHE A 70 23.54 21.00 29.05
CA PHE A 70 23.80 19.77 28.30
C PHE A 70 24.98 19.87 27.31
N GLY A 71 25.81 20.91 27.43
CA GLY A 71 27.06 21.05 26.68
C GLY A 71 26.95 21.58 25.25
N LEU A 72 25.77 22.02 24.81
CA LEU A 72 25.60 22.78 23.56
C LEU A 72 25.28 24.23 23.89
N THR A 73 25.89 25.16 23.16
CA THR A 73 25.55 26.58 23.26
C THR A 73 24.23 26.85 22.54
N GLN A 74 23.55 27.94 22.92
CA GLN A 74 22.34 28.34 22.20
C GLN A 74 22.62 28.62 20.72
N GLU A 75 23.79 29.17 20.39
CA GLU A 75 24.19 29.42 19.01
C GLU A 75 24.25 28.13 18.17
N GLN A 76 24.78 27.03 18.74
CA GLN A 76 24.80 25.73 18.07
C GLN A 76 23.40 25.17 17.83
N VAL A 77 22.47 25.37 18.77
CA VAL A 77 21.05 25.00 18.61
C VAL A 77 20.38 25.87 17.53
N ASP A 78 20.58 27.19 17.58
CA ASP A 78 20.00 28.14 16.63
C ASP A 78 20.50 27.91 15.20
N ARG A 79 21.76 27.50 15.04
CA ARG A 79 22.31 27.08 13.74
C ARG A 79 21.53 25.91 13.13
N GLN A 80 21.14 24.91 13.92
CA GLN A 80 20.32 23.79 13.44
C GLN A 80 18.91 24.25 13.05
N PHE A 81 18.30 25.16 13.81
CA PHE A 81 17.03 25.79 13.41
C PHE A 81 17.15 26.58 12.11
N ALA A 82 18.27 27.26 11.90
CA ALA A 82 18.52 28.01 10.69
C ALA A 82 18.62 27.07 9.47
N ILE A 83 19.34 25.95 9.59
CA ILE A 83 19.43 24.92 8.54
C ILE A 83 18.04 24.34 8.26
N ALA A 84 17.28 24.01 9.30
CA ALA A 84 15.92 23.53 9.18
C ALA A 84 15.01 24.54 8.44
N LYS A 85 15.06 25.83 8.81
CA LYS A 85 14.32 26.90 8.13
C LYS A 85 14.70 26.99 6.66
N ALA A 86 15.99 26.94 6.35
CA ALA A 86 16.47 26.98 4.97
C ALA A 86 16.02 25.75 4.17
N PHE A 87 16.03 24.56 4.76
CA PHE A 87 15.45 23.36 4.16
C PHE A 87 13.95 23.53 3.86
N PHE A 88 13.14 23.98 4.81
CA PHE A 88 11.68 24.16 4.62
C PHE A 88 11.31 25.35 3.73
N ALA A 89 12.29 26.19 3.37
CA ALA A 89 12.14 27.26 2.37
C ALA A 89 12.43 26.77 0.94
N LEU A 90 12.99 25.57 0.77
CA LEU A 90 13.16 24.97 -0.56
C LEU A 90 11.79 24.73 -1.24
N PRO A 91 11.74 24.83 -2.58
CA PRO A 91 10.57 24.41 -3.35
C PRO A 91 10.09 23.01 -2.96
N GLU A 92 8.78 22.78 -2.96
CA GLU A 92 8.20 21.53 -2.49
C GLU A 92 8.67 20.32 -3.31
N ASP A 93 8.78 20.47 -4.63
CA ASP A 93 9.33 19.47 -5.55
C ASP A 93 10.77 19.08 -5.20
N GLN A 94 11.61 20.05 -4.85
CA GLN A 94 12.98 19.79 -4.38
C GLN A 94 13.02 19.08 -3.04
N ARG A 95 12.10 19.37 -2.11
CA ARG A 95 12.04 18.62 -0.85
C ARG A 95 11.55 17.20 -1.10
N ARG A 96 10.56 17.02 -1.98
CA ARG A 96 9.98 15.73 -2.36
C ARG A 96 10.98 14.78 -3.03
N SER A 97 11.98 15.29 -3.77
CA SER A 97 13.02 14.42 -4.37
C SER A 97 13.90 13.70 -3.33
N PHE A 98 13.92 14.18 -2.08
CA PHE A 98 14.62 13.54 -0.96
C PHE A 98 13.68 12.82 -0.01
N ARG A 99 12.55 12.29 -0.50
CA ARG A 99 11.56 11.56 0.30
C ARG A 99 12.19 10.40 1.08
N ALA A 100 11.67 10.14 2.27
CA ALA A 100 11.96 8.96 3.05
C ALA A 100 11.18 7.73 2.53
N PRO A 101 11.73 6.51 2.60
CA PRO A 101 11.00 5.27 2.28
C PRO A 101 10.03 4.92 3.42
N LEU A 102 8.95 5.70 3.54
CA LEU A 102 7.96 5.60 4.62
C LEU A 102 7.23 4.25 4.63
N GLU A 103 7.05 3.66 3.46
CA GLU A 103 6.44 2.34 3.22
C GLU A 103 7.23 1.22 3.92
N GLU A 104 8.54 1.41 4.05
CA GLU A 104 9.44 0.48 4.73
C GLU A 104 9.49 0.74 6.25
N GLY A 105 8.74 1.72 6.75
CA GLY A 105 8.81 2.17 8.14
C GLY A 105 10.06 3.00 8.46
N ILE A 106 10.76 3.48 7.43
CA ILE A 106 12.03 4.19 7.55
C ILE A 106 11.77 5.69 7.38
N TYR A 107 12.15 6.47 8.40
CA TYR A 107 12.02 7.92 8.36
C TYR A 107 13.26 8.66 7.86
N ASN A 108 14.36 8.02 7.49
CA ASN A 108 15.54 8.73 6.97
C ASN A 108 15.13 9.50 5.71
N GLY A 109 15.27 10.84 5.66
CA GLY A 109 14.81 11.70 4.57
C GLY A 109 13.57 12.56 4.87
N TYR A 110 12.93 13.07 3.81
CA TYR A 110 11.78 13.97 3.87
C TYR A 110 10.44 13.23 3.97
N ARG A 111 9.58 13.66 4.89
CA ARG A 111 8.16 13.33 4.93
C ARG A 111 7.35 14.59 4.58
N PRO A 112 6.57 14.57 3.49
CA PRO A 112 5.70 15.69 3.12
C PRO A 112 4.48 15.89 4.04
N LEU A 113 3.76 16.99 3.82
CA LEU A 113 2.46 17.29 4.45
C LEU A 113 1.38 16.28 4.05
N GLY A 114 0.34 16.14 4.87
CA GLY A 114 -0.86 15.37 4.55
C GLY A 114 -0.62 13.86 4.47
N MET A 115 0.33 13.35 5.24
CA MET A 115 0.78 11.95 5.19
C MET A 115 0.09 11.06 6.23
N ILE A 116 -0.35 11.62 7.35
CA ILE A 116 -1.08 10.95 8.43
C ILE A 116 -2.45 11.60 8.57
N GLU A 117 -3.48 10.77 8.70
CA GLU A 117 -4.82 11.25 9.03
C GLU A 117 -4.95 11.50 10.55
N ILE A 118 -5.41 12.70 10.92
CA ILE A 118 -5.62 13.11 12.32
C ILE A 118 -7.06 12.82 12.75
N LEU A 119 -8.02 13.16 11.89
CA LEU A 119 -9.46 12.91 12.02
C LEU A 119 -9.98 12.36 10.69
N PRO A 120 -11.11 11.63 10.65
CA PRO A 120 -11.66 11.10 9.40
C PRO A 120 -11.74 12.15 8.27
N GLY A 121 -11.09 11.87 7.13
CA GLY A 121 -10.98 12.75 5.96
C GLY A 121 -10.00 13.92 6.10
N LEU A 122 -9.38 14.11 7.27
CA LEU A 122 -8.59 15.29 7.61
C LEU A 122 -7.15 14.93 7.96
N ARG A 123 -6.23 15.30 7.05
CA ARG A 123 -4.81 14.95 7.14
C ARG A 123 -3.95 16.03 7.79
N ASP A 124 -2.80 15.62 8.30
CA ASP A 124 -1.92 16.44 9.10
C ASP A 124 -1.24 17.58 8.31
N ASN A 125 -0.90 18.64 9.03
CA ASN A 125 -0.15 19.81 8.55
C ASN A 125 1.34 19.74 8.93
N ILE A 126 1.88 18.53 9.10
CA ILE A 126 3.22 18.30 9.61
C ILE A 126 4.10 17.76 8.49
N GLU A 127 5.21 18.44 8.28
CA GLU A 127 6.29 17.92 7.45
C GLU A 127 7.58 17.85 8.26
N PHE A 128 8.46 16.91 7.90
CA PHE A 128 9.75 16.82 8.56
C PHE A 128 10.83 16.24 7.67
N TYR A 129 12.08 16.55 8.00
CA TYR A 129 13.27 15.95 7.42
C TYR A 129 14.10 15.30 8.52
N ASN A 130 14.42 14.03 8.33
CA ASN A 130 15.14 13.21 9.28
C ASN A 130 16.51 12.86 8.74
N ILE A 131 17.52 13.03 9.59
CA ILE A 131 18.91 12.67 9.32
C ILE A 131 19.27 11.62 10.36
N MET A 132 19.40 10.37 9.91
CA MET A 132 19.83 9.28 10.79
C MET A 132 21.32 9.42 11.17
N LYS A 133 21.81 8.49 11.99
CA LYS A 133 23.21 8.42 12.39
C LYS A 133 24.16 8.50 11.19
N PHE A 134 25.28 9.19 11.40
CA PHE A 134 26.35 9.36 10.42
C PHE A 134 27.22 8.10 10.34
N LEU A 135 26.62 7.02 9.82
CA LEU A 135 27.24 5.73 9.59
C LEU A 135 27.03 5.31 8.13
N PRO A 136 27.95 4.52 7.53
CA PRO A 136 27.88 4.16 6.11
C PRO A 136 26.54 3.55 5.66
N GLN A 137 25.86 2.79 6.52
CA GLN A 137 24.58 2.15 6.19
C GLN A 137 23.38 3.10 6.11
N TYR A 138 23.50 4.33 6.64
CA TYR A 138 22.44 5.35 6.58
C TYR A 138 22.76 6.48 5.60
N ASP A 139 23.93 6.40 4.96
CA ASP A 139 24.36 7.40 3.99
C ASP A 139 23.39 7.47 2.82
N ARG A 140 23.13 8.70 2.36
CA ARG A 140 22.18 8.97 1.28
C ARG A 140 22.48 10.31 0.64
N VAL A 141 21.89 10.51 -0.54
CA VAL A 141 21.85 11.84 -1.15
C VAL A 141 20.95 12.75 -0.31
N HIS A 142 21.50 13.91 0.06
CA HIS A 142 20.82 14.96 0.80
C HIS A 142 20.73 16.24 -0.05
N PRO A 143 19.75 17.13 0.20
CA PRO A 143 19.69 18.44 -0.44
C PRO A 143 20.95 19.26 -0.14
N ASP A 144 21.29 20.19 -1.04
CA ASP A 144 22.51 21.00 -0.95
C ASP A 144 22.65 21.70 0.40
N ILE A 145 21.56 22.26 0.95
CA ILE A 145 21.56 22.92 2.26
C ILE A 145 21.97 22.00 3.42
N ILE A 146 21.70 20.70 3.32
CA ILE A 146 22.12 19.70 4.31
C ILE A 146 23.56 19.28 4.05
N ARG A 147 23.94 19.08 2.78
CA ARG A 147 25.31 18.73 2.37
C ARG A 147 26.33 19.79 2.74
N GLU A 148 26.02 21.06 2.51
CA GLU A 148 26.87 22.21 2.80
C GLU A 148 27.14 22.37 4.32
N HIS A 149 26.28 21.82 5.16
CA HIS A 149 26.39 21.87 6.62
C HIS A 149 26.55 20.48 7.27
N TYR A 150 26.90 19.46 6.48
CA TYR A 150 26.87 18.06 6.91
C TYR A 150 27.73 17.79 8.15
N GLU A 151 28.96 18.31 8.18
CA GLU A 151 29.86 18.16 9.34
C GLU A 151 29.33 18.80 10.62
N GLU A 152 28.64 19.95 10.49
CA GLU A 152 28.08 20.66 11.62
C GLU A 152 26.88 19.91 12.20
N ILE A 153 26.03 19.39 11.32
CA ILE A 153 24.91 18.51 11.69
C ILE A 153 25.45 17.25 12.35
N GLU A 154 26.53 16.64 11.84
CA GLU A 154 27.15 15.46 12.46
C GLU A 154 27.63 15.74 13.87
N ARG A 155 28.37 16.84 14.09
CA ARG A 155 28.86 17.21 15.44
C ARG A 155 27.72 17.41 16.42
N PHE A 156 26.65 18.11 16.00
CA PHE A 156 25.46 18.31 16.83
C PHE A 156 24.76 16.97 17.13
N HIS A 157 24.57 16.14 16.10
CA HIS A 157 23.93 14.84 16.17
C HIS A 157 24.69 13.89 17.12
N ARG A 158 26.02 13.78 16.98
CA ARG A 158 26.88 12.98 17.86
C ARG A 158 26.85 13.48 19.29
N HIS A 159 26.93 14.80 19.51
CA HIS A 159 26.88 15.37 20.86
C HIS A 159 25.55 15.03 21.55
N CYS A 160 24.42 15.12 20.84
CA CYS A 160 23.13 14.70 21.39
C CYS A 160 23.15 13.24 21.87
N HIS A 161 23.76 12.35 21.10
CA HIS A 161 23.79 10.94 21.42
C HIS A 161 24.82 10.59 22.51
N GLU A 162 26.06 11.00 22.32
CA GLU A 162 27.22 10.54 23.09
C GLU A 162 27.38 11.33 24.40
N ASN A 163 27.03 12.63 24.42
CA ASN A 163 27.24 13.50 25.57
C ASN A 163 25.96 13.76 26.38
N ILE A 164 24.79 13.56 25.79
CA ILE A 164 23.49 13.76 26.46
C ILE A 164 22.80 12.41 26.70
N ALA A 165 22.48 11.65 25.65
CA ALA A 165 21.70 10.41 25.79
C ALA A 165 22.40 9.37 26.67
N TYR A 166 23.72 9.16 26.50
CA TYR A 166 24.47 8.24 27.35
C TYR A 166 24.40 8.60 28.84
N LYS A 167 24.58 9.88 29.19
CA LYS A 167 24.48 10.33 30.59
C LYS A 167 23.09 10.10 31.17
N LEU A 168 22.05 10.39 30.38
CA LEU A 168 20.66 10.12 30.79
C LEU A 168 20.39 8.63 30.97
N PHE A 169 20.94 7.76 30.12
CA PHE A 169 20.83 6.31 30.30
C PHE A 169 21.54 5.81 31.56
N GLN A 170 22.69 6.38 31.90
CA GLN A 170 23.39 6.05 33.14
C GLN A 170 22.58 6.49 34.37
N ILE A 171 21.94 7.67 34.34
CA ILE A 171 21.02 8.12 35.40
C ILE A 171 19.81 7.17 35.52
N LEU A 172 19.19 6.80 34.39
CA LEU A 172 18.05 5.88 34.38
C LEU A 172 18.42 4.46 34.84
N ALA A 173 19.62 4.00 34.51
CA ALA A 173 20.16 2.73 35.00
C ALA A 173 20.33 2.73 36.53
N LEU A 174 20.82 3.84 37.09
CA LEU A 174 20.89 4.02 38.55
C LEU A 174 19.51 4.03 39.20
N ILE A 175 18.52 4.71 38.61
CA ILE A 175 17.13 4.67 39.09
C ILE A 175 16.65 3.22 39.16
N LEU A 176 16.88 2.44 38.10
CA LEU A 176 16.49 1.03 38.03
C LEU A 176 17.40 0.09 38.84
N GLU A 177 18.43 0.57 39.53
CA GLU A 177 19.38 -0.25 40.29
C GLU A 177 20.06 -1.35 39.44
N ILE A 178 20.27 -1.09 38.14
CA ILE A 178 20.98 -1.99 37.20
C ILE A 178 22.39 -1.46 36.92
N PRO A 179 23.29 -2.26 36.29
CA PRO A 179 24.62 -1.78 35.92
C PRO A 179 24.56 -0.49 35.09
N GLU A 180 25.42 0.46 35.43
CA GLU A 180 25.35 1.85 34.93
C GLU A 180 25.35 1.92 33.38
N ASP A 181 26.15 1.08 32.73
CA ASP A 181 26.27 1.06 31.27
C ASP A 181 25.27 0.14 30.56
N GLU A 182 24.38 -0.57 31.28
CA GLU A 182 23.45 -1.55 30.68
C GLU A 182 22.57 -0.93 29.59
N LEU A 183 21.89 0.17 29.92
CA LEU A 183 21.04 0.90 28.96
C LEU A 183 21.87 1.53 27.85
N LYS A 184 23.03 2.13 28.18
CA LYS A 184 23.93 2.73 27.20
C LYS A 184 24.44 1.71 26.16
N ASN A 185 24.78 0.50 26.58
CA ASN A 185 25.28 -0.56 25.70
C ASN A 185 24.25 -1.00 24.66
N GLY A 186 22.95 -0.91 25.00
CA GLY A 186 21.86 -1.12 24.05
C GLY A 186 21.69 0.00 23.02
N HIS A 187 22.32 1.15 23.23
CA HIS A 187 22.10 2.39 22.48
C HIS A 187 23.38 2.99 21.91
N LEU A 188 24.46 2.22 21.71
CA LEU A 188 25.71 2.75 21.16
C LEU A 188 25.51 3.47 19.82
N TYR A 189 26.28 4.53 19.57
CA TYR A 189 26.19 5.34 18.36
C TYR A 189 26.50 4.49 17.12
N GLU A 190 27.53 3.65 17.19
CA GLU A 190 28.00 2.78 16.11
C GLU A 190 27.09 1.58 15.86
N ALA A 191 26.12 1.32 16.73
CA ALA A 191 25.19 0.21 16.57
C ALA A 191 24.05 0.57 15.61
N ASP A 192 23.59 -0.43 14.86
CA ASP A 192 22.47 -0.33 13.93
C ASP A 192 21.17 -0.02 14.70
N CYS A 193 20.64 1.19 14.50
CA CYS A 193 19.33 1.63 14.96
C CYS A 193 18.89 2.90 14.21
N ASP A 194 17.58 3.13 14.18
CA ASP A 194 16.97 4.28 13.49
C ASP A 194 16.98 5.59 14.32
N SER A 195 18.00 5.82 15.16
CA SER A 195 18.17 7.10 15.87
C SER A 195 18.51 8.21 14.88
N GLY A 196 18.07 9.44 15.16
CA GLY A 196 18.32 10.53 14.24
C GLY A 196 17.82 11.90 14.69
N LEU A 197 18.40 12.92 14.06
CA LEU A 197 17.98 14.31 14.15
C LEU A 197 16.77 14.55 13.25
N ARG A 198 15.77 15.28 13.74
CA ARG A 198 14.56 15.65 13.01
C ARG A 198 14.40 17.16 13.00
N TYR A 199 14.31 17.71 11.80
CA TYR A 199 13.75 19.03 11.55
C TYR A 199 12.26 18.85 11.26
N MET A 200 11.38 19.47 12.03
CA MET A 200 9.92 19.28 11.90
C MET A 200 9.22 20.63 11.82
N CYS A 201 8.27 20.79 10.90
CA CYS A 201 7.49 22.01 10.75
C CYS A 201 6.00 21.68 10.75
N TYR A 202 5.27 22.26 11.70
CA TYR A 202 3.81 22.32 11.64
C TYR A 202 3.42 23.61 10.92
N ARG A 203 2.69 23.48 9.81
CA ARG A 203 2.21 24.64 9.03
C ARG A 203 0.98 25.25 9.69
N SER A 204 0.95 26.58 9.85
CA SER A 204 -0.24 27.26 10.36
C SER A 204 -1.43 27.01 9.42
N ARG A 205 -2.62 26.95 10.01
CA ARG A 205 -3.90 26.78 9.33
C ARG A 205 -4.79 27.97 9.63
N SER A 206 -5.73 28.25 8.75
CA SER A 206 -6.78 29.24 9.02
C SER A 206 -7.61 28.87 10.27
N PRO A 207 -8.23 29.84 10.97
CA PRO A 207 -9.14 29.56 12.08
C PRO A 207 -10.26 28.58 11.71
N GLU A 208 -10.82 28.70 10.51
CA GLU A 208 -11.89 27.84 10.00
C GLU A 208 -11.41 26.40 9.78
N GLU A 209 -10.19 26.22 9.27
CA GLU A 209 -9.57 24.90 9.19
C GLU A 209 -9.29 24.34 10.58
N ASN A 210 -8.75 25.15 11.49
CA ASN A 210 -8.48 24.72 12.86
C ASN A 210 -9.73 24.18 13.56
N GLU A 211 -10.87 24.82 13.38
CA GLU A 211 -12.15 24.36 13.90
C GLU A 211 -12.53 22.98 13.33
N LYS A 212 -12.37 22.75 12.02
CA LYS A 212 -12.59 21.42 11.40
C LYS A 212 -11.72 20.34 12.02
N PHE A 213 -10.47 20.68 12.36
CA PHE A 213 -9.53 19.79 13.02
C PHE A 213 -9.74 19.68 14.54
N LYS A 214 -10.83 20.23 15.10
CA LYS A 214 -11.08 20.30 16.56
C LYS A 214 -9.89 20.91 17.32
N ASN A 215 -9.22 21.88 16.70
CA ASN A 215 -8.00 22.53 17.18
C ASN A 215 -6.80 21.58 17.41
N LEU A 216 -6.75 20.44 16.70
CA LEU A 216 -5.66 19.47 16.79
C LEU A 216 -4.67 19.59 15.62
N TYR A 217 -3.39 19.68 15.97
CA TYR A 217 -2.26 19.50 15.04
C TYR A 217 -1.69 18.08 15.14
N SER A 218 -1.74 17.46 16.33
CA SER A 218 -1.44 16.05 16.55
C SER A 218 -2.25 15.53 17.74
N ARG A 219 -2.78 14.31 17.64
CA ARG A 219 -3.55 13.66 18.71
C ARG A 219 -2.66 13.31 19.91
N GLY A 220 -3.28 13.01 21.06
CA GLY A 220 -2.58 12.45 22.21
C GLY A 220 -1.91 11.13 21.85
N HIS A 221 -0.59 11.05 22.04
CA HIS A 221 0.22 9.87 21.74
C HIS A 221 1.45 9.78 22.66
N THR A 222 2.12 8.64 22.61
CA THR A 222 3.47 8.43 23.14
C THR A 222 4.44 8.20 21.97
N ASP A 223 5.72 8.43 22.22
CA ASP A 223 6.75 8.25 21.20
C ASP A 223 7.16 6.79 21.03
N ASN A 224 7.50 6.44 19.79
CA ASN A 224 8.17 5.18 19.46
C ASN A 224 9.69 5.35 19.66
N GLY A 225 10.27 4.57 20.57
CA GLY A 225 11.72 4.60 20.84
C GLY A 225 12.00 4.57 22.33
N THR A 226 13.15 5.12 22.73
CA THR A 226 13.63 5.07 24.13
C THR A 226 13.50 6.42 24.81
N ILE A 227 14.13 7.47 24.25
CA ILE A 227 13.99 8.85 24.70
C ILE A 227 14.00 9.79 23.49
N THR A 228 13.29 10.90 23.59
CA THR A 228 13.29 11.96 22.56
C THR A 228 13.65 13.29 23.21
N PHE A 229 14.48 14.06 22.52
CA PHE A 229 14.84 15.43 22.90
C PHE A 229 14.04 16.41 22.05
N VAL A 230 13.47 17.42 22.68
CA VAL A 230 12.81 18.54 22.02
C VAL A 230 13.51 19.81 22.48
N PHE A 231 14.17 20.49 21.55
CA PHE A 231 14.85 21.75 21.82
C PHE A 231 13.86 22.92 21.85
N GLN A 232 14.36 24.11 22.23
CA GLN A 232 13.57 25.33 22.39
C GLN A 232 12.48 25.50 21.33
N GLN A 233 11.26 25.78 21.79
CA GLN A 233 10.10 25.92 20.93
C GLN A 233 9.13 26.98 21.48
N PRO A 234 9.26 28.24 21.04
CA PRO A 234 8.52 29.37 21.63
C PRO A 234 7.03 29.41 21.22
N VAL A 235 6.64 28.72 20.14
CA VAL A 235 5.23 28.59 19.76
C VAL A 235 4.56 27.58 20.70
N ALA A 236 3.68 28.08 21.57
CA ALA A 236 3.03 27.33 22.63
C ALA A 236 1.94 26.41 22.06
N ALA A 237 2.30 25.18 21.74
CA ALA A 237 1.37 24.23 21.12
C ALA A 237 1.52 22.79 21.64
N LEU A 238 2.68 22.45 22.22
CA LEU A 238 2.91 21.14 22.82
C LEU A 238 2.21 21.09 24.17
N GLN A 239 1.38 20.08 24.38
CA GLN A 239 0.77 19.80 25.68
C GLN A 239 1.14 18.40 26.15
N VAL A 240 1.34 18.26 27.46
CA VAL A 240 1.62 17.00 28.13
C VAL A 240 0.48 16.64 29.07
N LYS A 241 0.35 15.34 29.36
CA LYS A 241 -0.62 14.81 30.31
C LYS A 241 0.14 14.12 31.45
N LYS A 242 0.00 14.62 32.68
CA LYS A 242 0.71 14.08 33.86
C LYS A 242 0.19 12.71 34.29
N TYR A 243 -1.12 12.51 34.22
CA TYR A 243 -1.80 11.25 34.55
C TYR A 243 -2.91 10.96 33.55
N GLU A 244 -3.40 9.72 33.52
CA GLU A 244 -4.43 9.31 32.55
C GLU A 244 -5.72 10.15 32.65
N ASP A 245 -6.06 10.65 33.84
CA ASP A 245 -7.24 11.49 34.09
C ASP A 245 -6.91 12.98 34.31
N SER A 246 -5.65 13.41 34.18
CA SER A 246 -5.29 14.82 34.39
C SER A 246 -5.67 15.69 33.18
N ASP A 247 -5.80 16.99 33.40
CA ASP A 247 -5.90 17.95 32.31
C ASP A 247 -4.60 18.00 31.49
N TRP A 248 -4.72 18.56 30.28
CA TRP A 248 -3.59 18.83 29.39
C TRP A 248 -2.94 20.16 29.76
N GLU A 249 -1.63 20.15 29.97
CA GLU A 249 -0.85 21.34 30.36
C GLU A 249 0.17 21.68 29.28
N TYR A 250 0.39 22.96 29.00
CA TYR A 250 1.36 23.40 27.99
C TYR A 250 2.80 23.13 28.45
N CYS A 251 3.62 22.53 27.59
CA CYS A 251 5.03 22.32 27.86
C CYS A 251 5.85 23.48 27.31
N ARG A 252 6.39 24.31 28.21
CA ARG A 252 7.26 25.45 27.85
C ARG A 252 8.72 24.99 27.78
N ILE A 253 9.37 25.19 26.64
CA ILE A 253 10.78 24.84 26.47
C ILE A 253 11.57 26.13 26.26
N PRO A 254 12.06 26.77 27.33
CA PRO A 254 12.76 28.04 27.23
C PRO A 254 14.16 27.88 26.60
N GLN A 255 14.77 29.02 26.26
CA GLN A 255 16.14 29.08 25.78
C GLN A 255 17.11 28.38 26.75
N GLY A 256 18.10 27.66 26.21
CA GLY A 256 19.09 26.92 27.01
C GLY A 256 18.56 25.67 27.72
N THR A 257 17.31 25.28 27.44
CA THR A 257 16.66 24.09 28.02
C THR A 257 16.20 23.17 26.90
N MET A 258 16.27 21.86 27.12
CA MET A 258 15.58 20.87 26.28
C MET A 258 14.53 20.14 27.12
N SER A 259 13.41 19.78 26.50
CA SER A 259 12.52 18.78 27.08
C SER A 259 12.97 17.39 26.67
N VAL A 260 12.93 16.45 27.60
CA VAL A 260 13.18 15.03 27.36
C VAL A 260 11.93 14.27 27.71
N ASN A 261 11.46 13.44 26.78
CA ASN A 261 10.41 12.46 27.05
C ASN A 261 10.95 11.04 27.01
N ILE A 262 10.47 10.24 27.95
CA ILE A 262 10.59 8.79 27.97
C ILE A 262 9.58 8.22 26.98
N ALA A 263 10.03 7.26 26.18
CA ALA A 263 9.24 6.63 25.11
C ALA A 263 9.00 5.14 25.40
N ASP A 264 8.16 4.52 24.56
CA ASP A 264 7.53 3.22 24.83
C ASP A 264 8.49 2.09 25.21
N LEU A 265 9.72 2.10 24.68
CA LEU A 265 10.68 1.02 24.91
C LEU A 265 11.22 1.04 26.34
N LEU A 266 11.40 2.21 26.98
CA LEU A 266 11.75 2.24 28.41
C LEU A 266 10.61 1.76 29.29
N THR A 267 9.36 2.02 28.90
CA THR A 267 8.19 1.46 29.58
C THR A 267 8.18 -0.07 29.47
N ILE A 268 8.48 -0.62 28.29
CA ILE A 268 8.59 -2.07 28.10
C ILE A 268 9.74 -2.66 28.93
N LEU A 269 10.94 -2.09 28.83
CA LEU A 269 12.13 -2.57 29.55
C LEU A 269 11.96 -2.52 31.07
N SER A 270 11.18 -1.59 31.58
CA SER A 270 10.91 -1.44 33.02
C SER A 270 9.58 -2.06 33.47
N ASN A 271 8.92 -2.82 32.59
CA ASN A 271 7.59 -3.40 32.78
C ASN A 271 6.53 -2.42 33.31
N GLY A 272 6.54 -1.19 32.81
CA GLY A 272 5.57 -0.16 33.15
C GLY A 272 5.99 0.77 34.29
N TYR A 273 7.17 0.57 34.89
CA TYR A 273 7.67 1.46 35.95
C TYR A 273 8.04 2.84 35.40
N LEU A 274 8.91 2.92 34.39
CA LEU A 274 9.18 4.18 33.68
C LEU A 274 8.01 4.47 32.73
N LYS A 275 7.38 5.63 32.86
CA LYS A 275 6.18 5.98 32.08
C LYS A 275 6.56 6.69 30.79
N SER A 276 5.87 6.32 29.73
CA SER A 276 5.98 7.00 28.45
C SER A 276 5.19 8.30 28.49
N GLY A 277 5.84 9.38 28.07
CA GLY A 277 5.26 10.71 28.11
C GLY A 277 4.10 10.86 27.13
N VAL A 278 2.87 10.97 27.64
CA VAL A 278 1.68 11.23 26.83
C VAL A 278 1.62 12.71 26.48
N HIS A 279 1.63 13.01 25.19
CA HIS A 279 1.66 14.38 24.69
C HIS A 279 0.82 14.57 23.42
N ARG A 280 0.43 15.81 23.14
CA ARG A 280 -0.30 16.20 21.93
C ARG A 280 0.17 17.56 21.43
N VAL A 281 -0.19 17.90 20.19
CA VAL A 281 0.05 19.25 19.65
C VAL A 281 -1.29 19.86 19.25
N ILE A 282 -1.60 21.04 19.79
CA ILE A 282 -2.83 21.77 19.51
C ILE A 282 -2.52 23.07 18.78
N VAL A 283 -3.58 23.72 18.30
CA VAL A 283 -3.51 25.07 17.76
C VAL A 283 -2.90 26.03 18.80
N PRO A 284 -1.92 26.87 18.43
CA PRO A 284 -1.34 27.84 19.36
C PRO A 284 -2.36 28.87 19.89
N PRO A 285 -2.03 29.59 20.97
CA PRO A 285 -2.77 30.77 21.39
C PRO A 285 -2.89 31.81 20.28
N LYS A 286 -3.90 32.68 20.38
CA LYS A 286 -4.32 33.60 19.30
C LYS A 286 -3.18 34.47 18.75
N ASP A 287 -2.27 34.89 19.62
CA ASP A 287 -1.11 35.72 19.25
C ASP A 287 0.00 34.97 18.49
N GLN A 288 -0.14 33.66 18.31
CA GLN A 288 0.81 32.79 17.62
C GLN A 288 0.18 31.90 16.53
N GLN A 289 -1.13 31.97 16.27
CA GLN A 289 -1.82 31.05 15.33
C GLN A 289 -1.32 31.13 13.89
N ASP A 290 -0.90 32.33 13.45
CA ASP A 290 -0.39 32.54 12.10
C ASP A 290 1.06 32.05 11.91
N GLN A 291 1.72 31.62 12.99
CA GLN A 291 3.12 31.21 12.97
C GLN A 291 3.28 29.73 12.65
N ASN A 292 4.17 29.42 11.71
CA ASN A 292 4.65 28.05 11.53
C ASN A 292 5.47 27.63 12.75
N ARG A 293 5.21 26.44 13.27
CA ARG A 293 5.94 25.90 14.44
C ARG A 293 7.05 24.98 13.93
N LEU A 294 8.24 25.58 13.76
CA LEU A 294 9.46 24.85 13.50
C LEU A 294 9.99 24.23 14.81
N GLY A 295 10.37 22.97 14.74
CA GLY A 295 10.89 22.18 15.85
C GLY A 295 12.16 21.45 15.45
N LEU A 296 13.04 21.29 16.44
CA LEU A 296 14.27 20.52 16.37
C LEU A 296 14.16 19.40 17.40
N LEU A 297 14.24 18.16 16.94
CA LEU A 297 14.11 16.99 17.80
C LEU A 297 15.26 16.01 17.56
N TYR A 298 15.62 15.25 18.58
CA TYR A 298 16.56 14.15 18.47
C TYR A 298 15.92 12.87 19.02
N PHE A 299 15.77 11.85 18.19
CA PHE A 299 15.19 10.57 18.60
C PHE A 299 16.27 9.57 18.91
N VAL A 300 16.23 9.00 20.12
CA VAL A 300 17.11 7.90 20.53
C VAL A 300 16.32 6.60 20.52
N ARG A 301 16.81 5.65 19.73
CA ARG A 301 16.23 4.31 19.56
C ARG A 301 17.26 3.25 19.91
N PRO A 302 16.83 2.09 20.41
CA PRO A 302 17.73 1.02 20.75
C PRO A 302 18.24 0.32 19.50
N SER A 303 19.42 -0.25 19.63
CA SER A 303 19.98 -1.14 18.62
C SER A 303 19.42 -2.55 18.72
N ASP A 304 19.64 -3.33 17.68
CA ASP A 304 19.27 -4.75 17.64
C ASP A 304 19.98 -5.61 18.70
N ARG A 305 20.98 -5.05 19.38
CA ARG A 305 21.63 -5.70 20.52
C ARG A 305 20.75 -5.71 21.77
N LEU A 306 19.81 -4.77 21.88
CA LEU A 306 18.93 -4.67 23.04
C LEU A 306 17.71 -5.57 22.84
N LYS A 307 17.63 -6.64 23.62
CA LYS A 307 16.45 -7.50 23.65
C LYS A 307 15.30 -6.77 24.33
N LEU A 308 14.13 -6.78 23.70
CA LEU A 308 12.90 -6.19 24.23
C LEU A 308 12.27 -7.10 25.30
N ARG A 309 12.91 -7.16 26.47
CA ARG A 309 12.44 -7.87 27.66
C ARG A 309 12.64 -7.02 28.90
N THR A 310 11.88 -7.29 29.95
CA THR A 310 12.04 -6.61 31.24
C THR A 310 13.46 -6.77 31.77
N VAL A 311 14.11 -5.67 32.16
CA VAL A 311 15.47 -5.70 32.70
C VAL A 311 15.49 -6.35 34.08
N GLU A 312 16.57 -7.08 34.37
CA GLU A 312 16.78 -7.71 35.67
C GLU A 312 17.20 -6.67 36.70
N SER A 313 16.20 -6.00 37.28
CA SER A 313 16.37 -4.89 38.22
C SER A 313 16.00 -5.28 39.66
N PRO A 314 16.87 -5.02 40.65
CA PRO A 314 16.54 -5.15 42.07
C PRO A 314 15.35 -4.26 42.48
N LEU A 315 15.25 -3.03 41.97
CA LEU A 315 14.11 -2.14 42.18
C LEU A 315 12.82 -2.78 41.66
N LEU A 316 12.81 -3.22 40.40
CA LEU A 316 11.60 -3.77 39.78
C LEU A 316 11.14 -5.05 40.50
N ARG A 317 12.07 -5.89 40.96
CA ARG A 317 11.75 -7.05 41.81
C ARG A 317 11.15 -6.62 43.14
N ARG A 318 11.76 -5.65 43.83
CA ARG A 318 11.30 -5.14 45.12
C ARG A 318 9.92 -4.50 45.05
N LEU A 319 9.59 -3.82 43.95
CA LEU A 319 8.31 -3.15 43.75
C LEU A 319 7.26 -4.02 43.03
N GLY A 320 7.57 -5.30 42.73
CA GLY A 320 6.63 -6.24 42.10
C GLY A 320 6.38 -6.01 40.60
N TYR A 321 7.19 -5.18 39.95
CA TYR A 321 7.17 -4.97 38.50
C TYR A 321 7.88 -6.09 37.73
N TYR A 322 8.77 -6.87 38.36
CA TYR A 322 9.46 -7.97 37.66
C TYR A 322 8.66 -9.28 37.76
N LYS A 323 8.30 -9.87 36.62
CA LYS A 323 7.71 -11.22 36.50
C LYS A 323 8.39 -11.97 35.35
N GLU A 324 8.92 -13.16 35.60
CA GLU A 324 9.56 -13.99 34.56
C GLU A 324 8.54 -14.35 33.47
N GLY A 325 8.92 -14.16 32.20
CA GLY A 325 8.14 -14.58 31.03
C GLY A 325 6.97 -13.67 30.61
N ILE A 326 6.79 -12.50 31.22
CA ILE A 326 5.75 -11.53 30.82
C ILE A 326 6.40 -10.37 30.04
N ASN A 327 5.86 -10.04 28.85
CA ASN A 327 6.33 -9.00 27.92
C ASN A 327 7.70 -9.26 27.24
N GLU A 328 8.08 -10.52 27.02
CA GLU A 328 9.20 -10.82 26.12
C GLU A 328 8.76 -10.71 24.66
N ILE A 329 9.34 -9.73 23.95
CA ILE A 329 9.12 -9.52 22.52
C ILE A 329 10.34 -10.09 21.79
N ASP A 330 10.15 -11.22 21.11
CA ASP A 330 11.19 -11.91 20.34
C ASP A 330 11.33 -11.36 18.91
N ILE A 331 11.45 -10.03 18.80
CA ILE A 331 11.83 -9.35 17.55
C ILE A 331 12.90 -8.28 17.83
N PRO A 332 13.83 -8.01 16.89
CA PRO A 332 14.78 -6.91 17.00
C PRO A 332 14.07 -5.58 17.26
N ALA A 333 14.66 -4.73 18.09
CA ALA A 333 14.03 -3.48 18.49
C ALA A 333 13.86 -2.48 17.32
N SER A 334 14.75 -2.55 16.33
CA SER A 334 14.58 -1.82 15.07
C SER A 334 13.34 -2.29 14.30
N GLU A 335 13.12 -3.60 14.19
CA GLU A 335 11.97 -4.19 13.52
C GLU A 335 10.66 -3.83 14.22
N TRP A 336 10.62 -3.89 15.56
CA TRP A 336 9.45 -3.45 16.33
C TRP A 336 9.11 -1.98 16.07
N THR A 337 10.12 -1.13 16.04
CA THR A 337 9.94 0.31 15.78
C THR A 337 9.45 0.56 14.35
N ARG A 338 10.05 -0.10 13.36
CA ARG A 338 9.64 -0.01 11.94
C ARG A 338 8.22 -0.54 11.73
N ALA A 339 7.84 -1.65 12.37
CA ALA A 339 6.49 -2.20 12.28
C ALA A 339 5.43 -1.23 12.80
N ARG A 340 5.70 -0.52 13.90
CA ARG A 340 4.80 0.53 14.40
C ARG A 340 4.75 1.76 13.50
N ILE A 341 5.88 2.13 12.90
CA ILE A 341 5.90 3.21 11.89
C ILE A 341 5.07 2.81 10.67
N LYS A 342 5.24 1.58 10.17
CA LYS A 342 4.41 1.00 9.11
C LYS A 342 2.94 0.98 9.49
N LYS A 343 2.58 0.69 10.75
CA LYS A 343 1.19 0.76 11.23
C LYS A 343 0.62 2.17 11.22
N ASN A 344 1.44 3.19 11.51
CA ASN A 344 1.03 4.59 11.40
C ASN A 344 0.91 5.05 9.93
N TRP A 345 1.58 4.37 9.00
CA TRP A 345 1.49 4.58 7.55
C TRP A 345 0.34 3.79 6.90
N SER A 346 0.15 2.54 7.35
CA SER A 346 -0.95 1.67 6.96
C SER A 346 -2.18 1.98 7.80
N ARG A 347 -2.98 2.91 7.26
CA ARG A 347 -4.34 3.25 7.67
C ARG A 347 -4.49 4.09 8.94
N SER A 348 -5.19 5.20 8.78
CA SER A 348 -6.30 5.48 9.67
C SER A 348 -7.55 4.85 9.03
N PRO A 349 -8.38 4.11 9.80
CA PRO A 349 -9.62 3.54 9.29
C PRO A 349 -10.67 4.66 9.24
N SER A 350 -10.93 5.21 8.05
CA SER A 350 -11.95 6.26 7.89
C SER A 350 -12.79 6.11 6.63
N ASP A 351 -13.10 4.87 6.25
CA ASP A 351 -14.46 4.45 5.92
C ASP A 351 -14.52 2.93 6.13
N PRO A 352 -15.42 2.35 6.95
CA PRO A 352 -15.55 0.90 7.05
C PRO A 352 -15.86 0.22 5.70
N ASN A 353 -16.17 0.98 4.64
CA ASN A 353 -16.47 0.49 3.30
C ASN A 353 -15.36 0.72 2.25
N GLU A 354 -14.23 1.36 2.57
CA GLU A 354 -13.11 1.55 1.62
C GLU A 354 -12.04 0.44 1.75
N GLY A 355 -11.91 -0.33 0.67
CA GLY A 355 -10.95 -1.42 0.51
C GLY A 355 -9.78 -1.05 -0.39
N ALA A 356 -8.70 -1.84 -0.32
CA ALA A 356 -7.63 -1.80 -1.31
C ALA A 356 -7.86 -2.94 -2.31
N GLY A 357 -7.62 -2.67 -3.60
CA GLY A 357 -7.52 -3.72 -4.60
C GLY A 357 -6.29 -4.59 -4.30
N ALA A 358 -6.27 -5.83 -4.80
CA ALA A 358 -5.13 -6.71 -4.51
C ALA A 358 -3.85 -6.32 -5.29
N GLU A 359 -3.94 -5.38 -6.23
CA GLU A 359 -2.81 -4.88 -7.04
C GLU A 359 -2.91 -3.36 -7.24
N ASP A 360 -1.94 -2.79 -7.95
CA ASP A 360 -1.96 -1.39 -8.36
C ASP A 360 -2.69 -1.21 -9.70
N CYS A 361 -3.43 -0.10 -9.83
CA CYS A 361 -3.83 0.44 -11.14
C CYS A 361 -2.60 1.02 -11.86
N ARG A 362 -2.54 0.83 -13.17
CA ARG A 362 -1.43 1.22 -14.03
C ARG A 362 -1.92 2.00 -15.24
N ASP A 363 -1.21 3.07 -15.57
CA ASP A 363 -1.45 3.87 -16.76
C ASP A 363 -0.85 3.19 -18.00
N LEU A 364 -1.68 2.44 -18.72
CA LEU A 364 -1.25 1.67 -19.90
C LEU A 364 -0.60 2.54 -20.99
N GLN A 365 -1.05 3.80 -21.16
CA GLN A 365 -0.49 4.71 -22.16
C GLN A 365 0.93 5.11 -21.80
N ALA A 366 1.19 5.37 -20.51
CA ALA A 366 2.52 5.68 -20.02
C ALA A 366 3.45 4.45 -20.08
N VAL A 367 2.95 3.26 -19.70
CA VAL A 367 3.70 1.99 -19.74
C VAL A 367 4.17 1.66 -21.16
N ARG A 368 3.27 1.72 -22.16
CA ARG A 368 3.61 1.37 -23.56
C ARG A 368 4.69 2.25 -24.17
N GLN A 369 4.80 3.50 -23.75
CA GLN A 369 5.76 4.45 -24.31
C GLN A 369 7.15 4.39 -23.64
N SER A 370 7.30 3.65 -22.55
CA SER A 370 8.57 3.50 -21.86
C SER A 370 9.18 2.10 -22.08
N PRO A 371 10.19 1.96 -22.94
CA PRO A 371 10.86 0.68 -23.18
C PRO A 371 11.71 0.20 -21.98
N GLN A 372 11.92 1.04 -20.97
CA GLN A 372 12.63 0.70 -19.73
C GLN A 372 11.66 0.44 -18.56
N TYR A 373 10.36 0.30 -18.84
CA TYR A 373 9.35 0.22 -17.80
C TYR A 373 9.63 -0.92 -16.80
N ASN A 374 9.77 -0.57 -15.52
CA ASN A 374 9.87 -1.50 -14.41
C ASN A 374 8.70 -1.31 -13.43
N PRO A 375 7.78 -2.28 -13.32
CA PRO A 375 6.61 -2.18 -12.45
C PRO A 375 6.95 -2.10 -10.95
N LEU A 376 8.22 -2.31 -10.56
CA LEU A 376 8.68 -2.27 -9.17
C LEU A 376 9.60 -1.06 -8.85
N ARG A 377 9.98 -0.21 -9.83
CA ARG A 377 11.05 0.79 -9.66
C ARG A 377 10.93 2.12 -10.42
N ASP A 378 9.83 2.40 -11.12
CA ASP A 378 9.84 3.55 -12.05
C ASP A 378 9.32 4.88 -11.49
N ASP A 379 10.27 5.74 -11.15
CA ASP A 379 10.05 7.11 -10.66
C ASP A 379 10.17 8.19 -11.77
N ASN A 380 10.50 7.83 -13.02
CA ASN A 380 10.86 8.78 -14.09
C ASN A 380 9.83 8.94 -15.23
N ILE A 381 8.64 8.36 -15.10
CA ILE A 381 7.61 8.42 -16.16
C ILE A 381 6.38 9.16 -15.61
N SER A 382 5.90 10.17 -16.33
CA SER A 382 4.67 10.89 -15.97
C SER A 382 3.43 10.16 -16.47
N PRO A 383 2.32 10.14 -15.70
CA PRO A 383 1.05 9.61 -16.18
C PRO A 383 0.51 10.45 -17.35
N ARG A 384 -0.22 9.78 -18.24
CA ARG A 384 -0.82 10.30 -19.47
C ARG A 384 -2.34 10.10 -19.52
N THR A 385 -2.87 9.14 -18.79
CA THR A 385 -4.30 8.85 -18.72
C THR A 385 -4.98 9.73 -17.66
N PRO A 386 -6.06 10.46 -18.00
CA PRO A 386 -6.77 11.33 -17.04
C PRO A 386 -7.19 10.59 -15.76
N GLY A 387 -6.98 11.23 -14.61
CA GLY A 387 -7.28 10.68 -13.29
C GLY A 387 -6.08 10.05 -12.59
N PHE A 388 -5.08 9.56 -13.34
CA PHE A 388 -3.85 9.01 -12.74
C PHE A 388 -2.97 10.11 -12.15
N LYS A 389 -2.56 9.96 -10.89
CA LYS A 389 -1.62 10.86 -10.19
C LYS A 389 -0.16 10.39 -10.33
N SER A 390 0.03 9.12 -10.60
CA SER A 390 1.30 8.44 -10.90
C SER A 390 1.04 7.32 -11.91
N VAL A 391 2.07 6.85 -12.62
CA VAL A 391 1.92 5.77 -13.62
C VAL A 391 1.45 4.46 -12.98
N VAL A 392 1.82 4.22 -11.73
CA VAL A 392 1.34 3.12 -10.90
C VAL A 392 0.76 3.73 -9.63
N GLN A 393 -0.45 3.33 -9.24
CA GLN A 393 -1.10 3.78 -8.02
C GLN A 393 -1.97 2.67 -7.41
N PRO A 394 -2.18 2.65 -6.09
CA PRO A 394 -3.01 1.62 -5.45
C PRO A 394 -4.41 1.54 -6.05
N GLY A 395 -4.87 0.34 -6.36
CA GLY A 395 -6.26 0.11 -6.73
C GLY A 395 -7.19 0.41 -5.56
N GLN A 396 -8.30 1.10 -5.84
CA GLN A 396 -9.30 1.45 -4.83
C GLN A 396 -10.54 0.58 -4.98
N VAL A 397 -11.18 0.26 -3.86
CA VAL A 397 -12.37 -0.59 -3.78
C VAL A 397 -13.42 0.05 -2.89
N ILE A 398 -14.69 -0.09 -3.26
CA ILE A 398 -15.83 0.19 -2.37
C ILE A 398 -16.57 -1.12 -2.10
N SER A 399 -16.64 -1.55 -0.85
CA SER A 399 -17.47 -2.68 -0.44
C SER A 399 -18.91 -2.23 -0.19
N ILE A 400 -19.87 -2.87 -0.86
CA ILE A 400 -21.31 -2.66 -0.66
C ILE A 400 -21.83 -3.73 0.29
N LEU A 401 -22.28 -3.33 1.48
CA LEU A 401 -22.82 -4.21 2.51
C LEU A 401 -24.35 -4.02 2.61
N LEU A 402 -25.10 -5.07 2.28
CA LEU A 402 -26.56 -5.10 2.38
C LEU A 402 -26.98 -5.89 3.63
N HIS A 403 -27.48 -5.19 4.63
CA HIS A 403 -28.10 -5.80 5.81
C HIS A 403 -29.49 -6.31 5.46
N LEU A 404 -29.70 -7.62 5.57
CA LEU A 404 -30.95 -8.26 5.21
C LEU A 404 -31.87 -8.35 6.43
N PRO A 405 -33.21 -8.27 6.25
CA PRO A 405 -34.17 -8.44 7.35
C PRO A 405 -34.03 -9.78 8.09
N ILE A 406 -33.49 -10.80 7.41
CA ILE A 406 -33.21 -12.14 7.98
C ILE A 406 -31.95 -12.20 8.86
N GLY A 407 -31.29 -11.05 9.12
CA GLY A 407 -30.10 -10.95 9.97
C GLY A 407 -28.78 -11.26 9.26
N GLY A 408 -28.81 -11.62 7.97
CA GLY A 408 -27.63 -11.81 7.14
C GLY A 408 -27.06 -10.49 6.60
N VAL A 409 -25.79 -10.53 6.17
CA VAL A 409 -25.15 -9.42 5.44
C VAL A 409 -24.66 -9.97 4.10
N ALA A 410 -25.14 -9.39 3.01
CA ALA A 410 -24.67 -9.68 1.67
C ALA A 410 -23.64 -8.63 1.23
N VAL A 411 -22.56 -9.06 0.57
CA VAL A 411 -21.42 -8.21 0.25
C VAL A 411 -21.07 -8.33 -1.22
N GLY A 412 -20.71 -7.22 -1.84
CA GLY A 412 -20.11 -7.16 -3.17
C GLY A 412 -19.12 -6.00 -3.25
N ASP A 413 -18.08 -6.15 -4.06
CA ASP A 413 -16.99 -5.16 -4.13
C ASP A 413 -16.98 -4.44 -5.49
N CYS A 414 -17.00 -3.11 -5.42
CA CYS A 414 -16.80 -2.24 -6.55
C CYS A 414 -15.31 -2.13 -6.82
N VAL A 415 -14.85 -2.71 -7.91
CA VAL A 415 -13.43 -2.79 -8.27
C VAL A 415 -13.26 -2.40 -9.72
N ASP A 416 -12.09 -1.88 -10.04
CA ASP A 416 -11.68 -1.58 -11.41
C ASP A 416 -10.48 -2.43 -11.82
N VAL A 417 -10.21 -2.50 -13.13
CA VAL A 417 -9.12 -3.29 -13.68
C VAL A 417 -7.77 -2.57 -13.54
N ILE A 418 -6.66 -3.34 -13.59
CA ILE A 418 -5.28 -2.80 -13.56
C ILE A 418 -5.11 -1.67 -14.59
N PHE A 419 -5.56 -1.85 -15.83
CA PHE A 419 -5.42 -0.86 -16.89
C PHE A 419 -6.70 -0.04 -17.09
N SER A 420 -7.04 0.77 -16.07
CA SER A 420 -8.21 1.63 -16.08
C SER A 420 -8.10 2.82 -17.05
N GLY A 421 -9.23 3.33 -17.55
CA GLY A 421 -9.27 4.55 -18.38
C GLY A 421 -8.71 4.42 -19.80
N ALA A 422 -8.41 3.19 -20.24
CA ALA A 422 -7.91 2.88 -21.59
C ALA A 422 -9.01 2.24 -22.48
N ALA A 423 -8.85 2.35 -23.81
CA ALA A 423 -9.60 1.58 -24.81
C ALA A 423 -11.11 1.39 -24.54
N SER A 424 -11.86 2.50 -24.53
CA SER A 424 -13.32 2.58 -24.28
C SER A 424 -13.83 2.19 -22.89
N ARG A 425 -12.94 1.98 -21.90
CA ARG A 425 -13.32 1.80 -20.49
C ARG A 425 -13.84 3.09 -19.86
N ASP A 426 -14.53 2.94 -18.74
CA ASP A 426 -14.82 4.05 -17.84
C ASP A 426 -13.52 4.71 -17.33
N PRO A 427 -13.56 5.98 -16.86
CA PRO A 427 -12.41 6.64 -16.24
C PRO A 427 -11.84 5.84 -15.07
N LEU A 428 -10.68 6.25 -14.58
CA LEU A 428 -10.12 5.68 -13.37
C LEU A 428 -11.12 5.70 -12.21
N PHE A 429 -11.45 4.53 -11.66
CA PHE A 429 -12.28 4.45 -10.47
C PHE A 429 -11.56 5.04 -9.24
N VAL A 430 -12.13 6.11 -8.72
CA VAL A 430 -11.71 6.75 -7.46
C VAL A 430 -12.86 6.63 -6.47
N ALA A 431 -12.65 5.89 -5.38
CA ALA A 431 -13.70 5.51 -4.44
C ALA A 431 -14.47 6.73 -3.91
N ASP A 432 -13.74 7.72 -3.39
CA ASP A 432 -14.27 9.00 -2.88
C ASP A 432 -15.23 9.70 -3.87
N GLU A 433 -14.96 9.65 -5.17
CA GLU A 433 -15.78 10.32 -6.20
C GLU A 433 -17.15 9.66 -6.40
N HIS A 434 -17.33 8.46 -5.86
CA HIS A 434 -18.52 7.63 -6.04
C HIS A 434 -19.33 7.42 -4.76
N LEU A 435 -18.79 7.75 -3.58
CA LEU A 435 -19.51 7.60 -2.32
C LEU A 435 -20.80 8.45 -2.29
N GLU A 436 -20.76 9.68 -2.80
CA GLU A 436 -21.93 10.56 -2.82
C GLU A 436 -23.09 9.97 -3.65
N VAL A 437 -22.81 9.40 -4.84
CA VAL A 437 -23.87 8.82 -5.67
C VAL A 437 -24.41 7.52 -5.06
N LEU A 438 -23.55 6.74 -4.39
CA LEU A 438 -23.97 5.56 -3.67
C LEU A 438 -24.93 5.91 -2.52
N GLU A 439 -24.61 6.92 -1.73
CA GLU A 439 -25.42 7.34 -0.58
C GLU A 439 -26.70 8.09 -0.98
N SER A 440 -26.63 9.00 -1.95
CA SER A 440 -27.76 9.87 -2.31
C SER A 440 -28.74 9.25 -3.29
N VAL A 441 -28.29 8.31 -4.13
CA VAL A 441 -29.09 7.74 -5.22
C VAL A 441 -29.30 6.23 -5.05
N VAL A 442 -28.22 5.47 -4.86
CA VAL A 442 -28.30 4.00 -4.84
C VAL A 442 -28.91 3.48 -3.55
N ARG A 443 -28.49 4.01 -2.39
CA ARG A 443 -28.97 3.59 -1.07
C ARG A 443 -30.49 3.76 -0.89
N PRO A 444 -31.12 4.89 -1.25
CA PRO A 444 -32.57 5.03 -1.18
C PRO A 444 -33.33 3.99 -2.01
N TRP A 445 -32.81 3.63 -3.20
CA TRP A 445 -33.39 2.56 -4.01
C TRP A 445 -33.23 1.20 -3.34
N LEU A 446 -32.05 0.89 -2.80
CA LEU A 446 -31.77 -0.38 -2.10
C LEU A 446 -32.69 -0.61 -0.90
N LEU A 447 -33.01 0.43 -0.13
CA LEU A 447 -33.90 0.32 1.04
C LEU A 447 -35.33 -0.12 0.70
N GLY A 448 -35.78 0.11 -0.53
CA GLY A 448 -37.08 -0.34 -1.04
C GLY A 448 -37.00 -1.48 -2.05
N CYS A 449 -35.81 -2.06 -2.26
CA CYS A 449 -35.56 -3.05 -3.30
C CYS A 449 -36.04 -4.44 -2.88
N ASP A 450 -36.82 -5.10 -3.75
CA ASP A 450 -37.20 -6.51 -3.58
C ASP A 450 -36.06 -7.40 -4.07
N ILE A 451 -35.38 -8.04 -3.13
CA ILE A 451 -34.22 -8.91 -3.36
C ILE A 451 -34.59 -10.38 -3.60
N SER A 452 -35.85 -10.68 -3.91
CA SER A 452 -36.31 -12.05 -4.23
C SER A 452 -35.91 -12.52 -5.64
N SER A 453 -35.59 -11.59 -6.56
CA SER A 453 -35.08 -11.92 -7.89
C SER A 453 -33.83 -11.10 -8.22
N PHE A 454 -32.77 -11.79 -8.61
CA PHE A 454 -31.52 -11.14 -8.98
C PHE A 454 -31.63 -10.48 -10.36
N ARG A 455 -32.14 -11.19 -11.37
CA ARG A 455 -32.22 -10.71 -12.76
C ARG A 455 -32.93 -9.37 -12.89
N ARG A 456 -34.09 -9.21 -12.23
CA ARG A 456 -34.84 -7.94 -12.20
C ARG A 456 -34.01 -6.80 -11.64
N ASN A 457 -33.22 -7.06 -10.60
CA ASN A 457 -32.40 -6.04 -9.95
C ASN A 457 -31.15 -5.73 -10.80
N GLY A 458 -30.53 -6.72 -11.44
CA GLY A 458 -29.45 -6.53 -12.41
C GLY A 458 -29.87 -5.60 -13.55
N GLU A 459 -31.03 -5.87 -14.17
CA GLU A 459 -31.60 -5.01 -15.22
C GLU A 459 -31.80 -3.57 -14.75
N LYS A 460 -32.25 -3.37 -13.50
CA LYS A 460 -32.41 -2.03 -12.93
C LYS A 460 -31.06 -1.33 -12.71
N VAL A 461 -30.03 -2.05 -12.27
CA VAL A 461 -28.68 -1.49 -12.09
C VAL A 461 -28.07 -1.04 -13.42
N GLU A 462 -28.32 -1.80 -14.49
CA GLU A 462 -27.86 -1.51 -15.86
C GLU A 462 -28.67 -0.40 -16.56
N SER A 463 -29.86 -0.09 -16.04
CA SER A 463 -30.75 0.96 -16.55
C SER A 463 -30.28 2.38 -16.19
N GLY A 464 -30.99 3.38 -16.72
CA GLY A 464 -30.76 4.78 -16.35
C GLY A 464 -31.15 5.10 -14.91
N TRP A 465 -30.39 5.99 -14.28
CA TRP A 465 -30.63 6.47 -12.91
C TRP A 465 -31.04 7.95 -12.90
N LEU A 466 -32.21 8.26 -12.33
CA LEU A 466 -32.65 9.63 -12.11
C LEU A 466 -31.79 10.28 -11.02
N GLY A 467 -31.29 11.49 -11.26
CA GLY A 467 -30.43 12.22 -10.31
C GLY A 467 -28.93 12.18 -10.63
N ILE A 468 -28.50 11.39 -11.62
CA ILE A 468 -27.10 11.40 -12.09
C ILE A 468 -26.96 12.41 -13.24
N HIS A 469 -26.58 13.65 -12.92
CA HIS A 469 -26.60 14.77 -13.87
C HIS A 469 -25.50 14.75 -14.94
N LYS A 470 -24.49 13.89 -14.82
CA LYS A 470 -23.30 13.86 -15.72
C LYS A 470 -23.18 12.61 -16.60
N ARG A 471 -23.85 11.50 -16.27
CA ARG A 471 -23.82 10.23 -17.04
C ARG A 471 -25.15 9.48 -16.92
N PRO A 472 -25.63 8.82 -17.99
CA PRO A 472 -26.89 8.08 -17.95
C PRO A 472 -26.80 6.78 -17.14
N LYS A 473 -25.60 6.22 -16.94
CA LYS A 473 -25.35 4.95 -16.22
C LYS A 473 -24.35 5.14 -15.08
N LEU A 474 -24.44 4.27 -14.08
CA LEU A 474 -23.42 4.11 -13.04
C LEU A 474 -22.10 3.61 -13.64
N HIS A 475 -20.98 3.97 -12.99
CA HIS A 475 -19.65 3.44 -13.33
C HIS A 475 -19.65 1.91 -13.35
N SER A 476 -18.91 1.29 -14.28
CA SER A 476 -18.79 -0.18 -14.39
C SER A 476 -18.47 -0.85 -13.05
N ALA A 477 -17.42 -0.39 -12.36
CA ALA A 477 -17.07 -0.82 -11.01
C ALA A 477 -18.25 -0.80 -10.01
N ILE A 478 -19.07 0.26 -10.00
CA ILE A 478 -20.25 0.33 -9.12
C ILE A 478 -21.29 -0.72 -9.53
N ARG A 479 -21.59 -0.83 -10.83
CA ARG A 479 -22.55 -1.84 -11.33
C ARG A 479 -22.08 -3.25 -10.98
N TYR A 480 -20.78 -3.50 -11.08
CA TYR A 480 -20.14 -4.75 -10.73
C TYR A 480 -20.30 -5.10 -9.25
N GLY A 481 -19.90 -4.19 -8.34
CA GLY A 481 -20.03 -4.43 -6.89
C GLY A 481 -21.48 -4.50 -6.40
N LEU A 482 -22.36 -3.68 -6.97
CA LEU A 482 -23.77 -3.62 -6.58
C LEU A 482 -24.51 -4.89 -6.97
N THR A 483 -24.30 -5.38 -8.20
CA THR A 483 -24.92 -6.64 -8.66
C THR A 483 -24.37 -7.87 -7.93
N GLN A 484 -23.07 -7.86 -7.55
CA GLN A 484 -22.50 -8.87 -6.64
C GLN A 484 -23.26 -8.92 -5.30
N ALA A 485 -23.45 -7.77 -4.65
CA ALA A 485 -24.14 -7.69 -3.37
C ALA A 485 -25.61 -8.14 -3.48
N LEU A 486 -26.31 -7.75 -4.56
CA LEU A 486 -27.68 -8.15 -4.83
C LEU A 486 -27.83 -9.65 -5.10
N LEU A 487 -26.90 -10.25 -5.84
CA LEU A 487 -26.89 -11.69 -6.09
C LEU A 487 -26.63 -12.48 -4.80
N ALA A 488 -25.67 -12.02 -3.98
CA ALA A 488 -25.41 -12.59 -2.67
C ALA A 488 -26.63 -12.45 -1.73
N ALA A 489 -27.33 -11.32 -1.78
CA ALA A 489 -28.56 -11.09 -1.01
C ALA A 489 -29.67 -12.04 -1.43
N THR A 490 -29.88 -12.19 -2.75
CA THR A 490 -30.87 -13.10 -3.33
C THR A 490 -30.60 -14.54 -2.91
N ALA A 491 -29.34 -14.98 -2.96
CA ALA A 491 -28.93 -16.31 -2.52
C ALA A 491 -29.24 -16.55 -1.04
N GLN A 492 -28.95 -15.57 -0.16
CA GLN A 492 -29.25 -15.67 1.27
C GLN A 492 -30.76 -15.72 1.56
N VAL A 493 -31.57 -14.92 0.86
CA VAL A 493 -33.04 -14.92 1.00
C VAL A 493 -33.65 -16.28 0.62
N HIS A 494 -33.14 -16.90 -0.45
CA HIS A 494 -33.55 -18.24 -0.85
C HIS A 494 -32.85 -19.36 -0.07
N GLY A 495 -31.95 -19.01 0.86
CA GLY A 495 -31.14 -19.93 1.65
C GLY A 495 -30.26 -20.86 0.82
N CYS A 496 -29.91 -20.48 -0.42
CA CYS A 496 -29.21 -21.27 -1.42
C CYS A 496 -27.84 -20.68 -1.78
N THR A 497 -27.08 -21.35 -2.63
CA THR A 497 -25.82 -20.84 -3.19
C THR A 497 -26.10 -19.85 -4.33
N ILE A 498 -25.13 -18.98 -4.62
CA ILE A 498 -25.19 -18.09 -5.79
C ILE A 498 -25.35 -18.89 -7.09
N ALA A 499 -24.66 -20.02 -7.21
CA ALA A 499 -24.78 -20.89 -8.38
C ALA A 499 -26.22 -21.42 -8.58
N GLU A 500 -26.93 -21.73 -7.50
CA GLU A 500 -28.35 -22.14 -7.55
C GLU A 500 -29.27 -21.00 -7.99
N VAL A 501 -29.05 -19.76 -7.54
CA VAL A 501 -29.83 -18.59 -8.01
C VAL A 501 -29.69 -18.44 -9.53
N ILE A 502 -28.44 -18.44 -10.03
CA ILE A 502 -28.17 -18.29 -11.46
C ILE A 502 -28.78 -19.47 -12.24
N SER A 503 -28.57 -20.70 -11.77
CA SER A 503 -29.13 -21.90 -12.41
C SER A 503 -30.64 -21.85 -12.52
N HIS A 504 -31.33 -21.34 -11.50
CA HIS A 504 -32.77 -21.18 -11.51
C HIS A 504 -33.23 -20.06 -12.47
N GLU A 505 -32.62 -18.87 -12.40
CA GLU A 505 -33.06 -17.71 -13.19
C GLU A 505 -32.66 -17.77 -14.69
N TRP A 506 -31.56 -18.45 -15.03
CA TRP A 506 -31.09 -18.64 -16.41
C TRP A 506 -31.34 -20.05 -16.98
N GLY A 507 -31.87 -20.99 -16.18
CA GLY A 507 -32.15 -22.35 -16.63
C GLY A 507 -30.90 -23.17 -16.97
N THR A 508 -29.77 -22.89 -16.31
CA THR A 508 -28.50 -23.58 -16.55
C THR A 508 -28.31 -24.79 -15.63
N ARG A 509 -27.31 -25.62 -15.91
CA ARG A 509 -26.93 -26.75 -15.06
C ARG A 509 -25.63 -26.48 -14.33
N ILE A 510 -25.67 -26.54 -13.00
CA ILE A 510 -24.49 -26.38 -12.15
C ILE A 510 -23.48 -27.50 -12.41
N SER A 511 -22.21 -27.11 -12.61
CA SER A 511 -21.10 -28.04 -12.79
C SER A 511 -20.91 -28.93 -11.57
N ASN A 512 -20.60 -30.21 -11.82
CA ASN A 512 -20.26 -31.18 -10.77
C ASN A 512 -18.75 -31.30 -10.52
N ARG A 513 -17.94 -30.52 -11.25
CA ARG A 513 -16.48 -30.45 -11.16
C ARG A 513 -16.02 -28.98 -11.16
N PRO A 514 -14.88 -28.66 -10.54
CA PRO A 514 -14.30 -27.32 -10.68
C PRO A 514 -14.05 -26.98 -12.15
N ILE A 515 -14.20 -25.70 -12.49
CA ILE A 515 -13.80 -25.16 -13.79
C ILE A 515 -12.28 -24.96 -13.80
N ASP A 516 -11.66 -25.17 -14.97
CA ASP A 516 -10.22 -24.98 -15.14
C ASP A 516 -9.79 -23.54 -14.80
N ILE A 517 -8.58 -23.37 -14.29
CA ILE A 517 -8.02 -22.06 -13.95
C ILE A 517 -6.72 -21.84 -14.73
N LEU A 518 -6.63 -20.67 -15.35
CA LEU A 518 -5.40 -20.07 -15.88
C LEU A 518 -4.73 -19.26 -14.78
N ALA A 519 -3.57 -19.71 -14.30
CA ALA A 519 -2.77 -18.93 -13.37
C ALA A 519 -1.78 -18.03 -14.09
N SER A 520 -1.52 -16.87 -13.49
CA SER A 520 -0.57 -15.87 -13.98
C SER A 520 0.73 -15.88 -13.19
N CYS A 521 1.88 -15.71 -13.86
CA CYS A 521 3.15 -15.44 -13.20
C CYS A 521 3.95 -14.34 -13.90
N HIS A 522 4.86 -13.72 -13.17
CA HIS A 522 5.87 -12.86 -13.78
C HIS A 522 6.81 -13.69 -14.65
N ARG A 523 7.16 -13.17 -15.84
CA ARG A 523 8.00 -13.89 -16.82
C ARG A 523 9.34 -14.36 -16.22
N ASN A 524 9.92 -13.57 -15.32
CA ASN A 524 11.24 -13.82 -14.72
C ASN A 524 11.16 -14.53 -13.36
N ASP A 525 9.96 -14.89 -12.87
CA ASP A 525 9.80 -15.61 -11.59
C ASP A 525 9.64 -17.11 -11.82
N THR A 526 10.78 -17.80 -11.87
CA THR A 526 10.80 -19.27 -12.04
C THR A 526 10.20 -20.00 -10.82
N LEU A 527 10.29 -19.43 -9.62
CA LEU A 527 9.77 -20.08 -8.41
C LEU A 527 8.25 -20.06 -8.40
N GLN A 528 7.64 -18.97 -8.85
CA GLN A 528 6.19 -18.89 -9.03
C GLN A 528 5.69 -19.88 -10.09
N LEU A 529 6.38 -19.99 -11.22
CA LEU A 529 6.09 -20.99 -12.24
C LEU A 529 6.16 -22.43 -11.66
N ASP A 530 7.19 -22.73 -10.86
CA ASP A 530 7.32 -24.03 -10.20
C ASP A 530 6.18 -24.30 -9.23
N ARG A 531 5.74 -23.31 -8.44
CA ARG A 531 4.58 -23.44 -7.54
C ARG A 531 3.31 -23.79 -8.31
N MET A 532 3.07 -23.15 -9.44
CA MET A 532 1.91 -23.45 -10.30
C MET A 532 1.96 -24.88 -10.85
N ILE A 533 3.13 -25.35 -11.27
CA ILE A 533 3.32 -26.73 -11.73
C ILE A 533 3.08 -27.72 -10.59
N MET A 534 3.62 -27.45 -9.40
CA MET A 534 3.41 -28.30 -8.21
C MET A 534 1.95 -28.37 -7.78
N LYS A 535 1.20 -27.28 -7.98
CA LYS A 535 -0.25 -27.21 -7.73
C LYS A 535 -1.09 -27.74 -8.90
N GLN A 536 -0.47 -28.20 -9.97
CA GLN A 536 -1.11 -28.80 -11.14
C GLN A 536 -2.20 -27.90 -11.76
N VAL A 537 -1.89 -26.62 -11.94
CA VAL A 537 -2.83 -25.66 -12.54
C VAL A 537 -3.17 -26.07 -13.98
N SER A 538 -4.45 -25.99 -14.37
CA SER A 538 -4.91 -26.43 -15.69
C SER A 538 -4.31 -25.62 -16.87
N LEU A 539 -4.14 -24.30 -16.70
CA LEU A 539 -3.47 -23.45 -17.69
C LEU A 539 -2.43 -22.52 -17.05
N LEU A 540 -1.30 -22.32 -17.72
CA LEU A 540 -0.19 -21.46 -17.26
C LEU A 540 0.70 -20.97 -18.42
N PRO A 541 1.54 -19.94 -18.27
CA PRO A 541 1.65 -19.04 -17.12
C PRO A 541 1.00 -17.68 -17.32
N HIS A 542 0.22 -17.49 -18.38
CA HIS A 542 -0.29 -16.22 -18.90
C HIS A 542 0.81 -15.26 -19.36
N ALA A 543 1.91 -15.09 -18.61
CA ALA A 543 3.14 -14.33 -18.88
C ALA A 543 3.03 -13.27 -19.99
N SER A 544 3.03 -12.00 -19.60
CA SER A 544 2.84 -10.86 -20.49
C SER A 544 4.07 -10.52 -21.34
N PHE A 545 3.86 -10.29 -22.64
CA PHE A 545 4.85 -9.78 -23.61
C PHE A 545 4.34 -8.46 -24.21
N VAL A 546 4.69 -7.34 -23.57
CA VAL A 546 4.07 -6.03 -23.84
C VAL A 546 4.86 -5.23 -24.88
N HIS A 547 6.17 -5.47 -25.01
CA HIS A 547 7.06 -4.74 -25.91
C HIS A 547 7.65 -5.66 -26.99
N LEU A 548 8.03 -5.11 -28.15
CA LEU A 548 8.73 -5.88 -29.19
C LEU A 548 10.04 -6.53 -28.69
N SER A 549 10.73 -5.88 -27.74
CA SER A 549 11.91 -6.45 -27.08
C SER A 549 11.61 -7.70 -26.25
N ASP A 550 10.36 -7.89 -25.81
CA ASP A 550 9.93 -9.06 -25.05
C ASP A 550 9.88 -10.32 -25.92
N VAL A 551 9.49 -10.17 -27.19
CA VAL A 551 9.41 -11.28 -28.15
C VAL A 551 10.71 -11.45 -28.95
N GLY A 552 11.53 -10.40 -29.04
CA GLY A 552 12.78 -10.39 -29.79
C GLY A 552 12.59 -10.02 -31.27
N PRO A 553 13.69 -9.71 -31.98
CA PRO A 553 13.66 -9.14 -33.33
C PRO A 553 13.04 -10.05 -34.40
N ASP A 554 12.94 -11.35 -34.14
CA ASP A 554 12.36 -12.38 -35.01
C ASP A 554 11.42 -13.32 -34.23
N GLY A 555 11.02 -12.93 -33.02
CA GLY A 555 10.21 -13.74 -32.12
C GLY A 555 10.97 -14.85 -31.39
N SER A 556 12.31 -14.94 -31.55
CA SER A 556 13.13 -15.99 -30.94
C SER A 556 13.04 -16.05 -29.41
N ILE A 557 12.97 -14.91 -28.73
CA ILE A 557 12.89 -14.85 -27.27
C ILE A 557 11.60 -15.51 -26.77
N LEU A 558 10.46 -15.23 -27.42
CA LEU A 558 9.20 -15.88 -27.10
C LEU A 558 9.27 -17.39 -27.34
N VAL A 559 9.83 -17.82 -28.47
CA VAL A 559 9.99 -19.24 -28.79
C VAL A 559 10.84 -19.95 -27.72
N ASP A 560 11.95 -19.36 -27.30
CA ASP A 560 12.82 -19.91 -26.25
C ASP A 560 12.11 -19.95 -24.90
N TYR A 561 11.32 -18.93 -24.58
CA TYR A 561 10.52 -18.91 -23.35
C TYR A 561 9.45 -20.02 -23.35
N VAL A 562 8.74 -20.22 -24.47
CA VAL A 562 7.77 -21.32 -24.60
C VAL A 562 8.44 -22.68 -24.40
N ARG A 563 9.63 -22.91 -25.00
CA ARG A 563 10.39 -24.15 -24.78
C ARG A 563 10.81 -24.31 -23.33
N PHE A 564 11.23 -23.22 -22.69
CA PHE A 564 11.60 -23.21 -21.28
C PHE A 564 10.42 -23.63 -20.40
N VAL A 565 9.24 -23.03 -20.59
CA VAL A 565 8.02 -23.38 -19.83
C VAL A 565 7.64 -24.84 -20.07
N ALA A 566 7.58 -25.30 -21.33
CA ALA A 566 7.27 -26.70 -21.66
C ALA A 566 8.28 -27.68 -21.03
N GLY A 567 9.57 -27.36 -21.10
CA GLY A 567 10.62 -28.14 -20.45
C GLY A 567 10.48 -28.16 -18.93
N ARG A 568 10.09 -27.03 -18.32
CA ARG A 568 9.90 -26.92 -16.87
C ARG A 568 8.71 -27.75 -16.39
N VAL A 569 7.58 -27.69 -17.10
CA VAL A 569 6.40 -28.54 -16.83
C VAL A 569 6.79 -30.01 -16.90
N ARG A 570 7.56 -30.43 -17.92
CA ARG A 570 8.02 -31.82 -18.03
C ARG A 570 8.95 -32.24 -16.89
N ALA A 571 9.81 -31.34 -16.44
CA ALA A 571 10.79 -31.62 -15.39
C ALA A 571 10.18 -31.65 -13.98
N ARG A 572 9.13 -30.88 -13.72
CA ARG A 572 8.56 -30.66 -12.37
C ARG A 572 7.15 -31.20 -12.20
N GLY A 573 6.42 -31.42 -13.29
CA GLY A 573 5.07 -31.96 -13.27
C GLY A 573 5.03 -33.42 -12.82
N CYS A 574 3.94 -33.81 -12.16
CA CYS A 574 3.71 -35.21 -11.82
C CYS A 574 3.22 -36.02 -13.04
N SER A 575 3.22 -37.36 -12.93
CA SER A 575 2.71 -38.22 -14.00
C SER A 575 1.23 -37.95 -14.29
N GLY A 576 0.88 -37.78 -15.56
CA GLY A 576 -0.49 -37.48 -15.99
C GLY A 576 -0.87 -35.99 -15.97
N TYR A 577 0.02 -35.10 -15.50
CA TYR A 577 -0.20 -33.65 -15.56
C TYR A 577 0.05 -33.12 -16.97
N TRP A 578 -1.00 -32.60 -17.61
CA TRP A 578 -0.98 -32.10 -19.00
C TRP A 578 -1.66 -30.73 -19.10
N PRO A 579 -1.00 -29.64 -18.66
CA PRO A 579 -1.58 -28.31 -18.72
C PRO A 579 -1.63 -27.78 -20.16
N ARG A 580 -2.47 -26.78 -20.39
CA ARG A 580 -2.41 -25.94 -21.59
C ARG A 580 -1.51 -24.75 -21.31
N LEU A 581 -0.64 -24.41 -22.26
CA LEU A 581 0.25 -23.26 -22.15
C LEU A 581 -0.44 -22.01 -22.69
N HIS A 582 -0.37 -20.90 -21.98
CA HIS A 582 -1.06 -19.66 -22.33
C HIS A 582 -0.11 -18.47 -22.24
N PHE A 583 -0.05 -17.64 -23.29
CA PHE A 583 0.80 -16.45 -23.35
C PHE A 583 0.02 -15.27 -23.92
N ASP A 584 0.09 -14.13 -23.23
CA ASP A 584 -0.51 -12.87 -23.67
C ASP A 584 0.55 -11.96 -24.28
N VAL A 585 0.37 -11.63 -25.57
CA VAL A 585 1.40 -10.96 -26.38
C VAL A 585 1.05 -9.53 -26.76
N TYR A 586 -0.06 -8.96 -26.28
CA TYR A 586 -0.39 -7.53 -26.42
C TYR A 586 -0.19 -6.93 -27.82
N GLY A 587 -0.47 -7.70 -28.88
CA GLY A 587 -0.33 -7.29 -30.28
C GLY A 587 1.09 -7.32 -30.85
N THR A 588 2.11 -7.58 -30.04
CA THR A 588 3.53 -7.53 -30.45
C THR A 588 3.85 -8.47 -31.61
N LEU A 589 3.17 -9.61 -31.72
CA LEU A 589 3.35 -10.52 -32.85
C LEU A 589 2.76 -9.97 -34.16
N GLY A 590 1.62 -9.28 -34.11
CA GLY A 590 1.02 -8.61 -35.26
C GLY A 590 1.84 -7.42 -35.74
N ASP A 591 2.56 -6.75 -34.83
CA ASP A 591 3.52 -5.70 -35.16
C ASP A 591 4.78 -6.27 -35.83
N LEU A 592 5.28 -7.39 -35.32
CA LEU A 592 6.47 -8.07 -35.85
C LEU A 592 6.21 -8.76 -37.20
N PHE A 593 5.02 -9.34 -37.37
CA PHE A 593 4.60 -10.04 -38.58
C PHE A 593 3.32 -9.42 -39.16
N PRO A 594 3.42 -8.30 -39.91
CA PRO A 594 2.25 -7.61 -40.44
C PRO A 594 1.40 -8.46 -41.39
N GLN A 595 2.03 -9.38 -42.14
CA GLN A 595 1.36 -10.31 -43.04
C GLN A 595 0.86 -11.54 -42.28
N LEU A 596 -0.43 -11.85 -42.41
CA LEU A 596 -1.07 -12.94 -41.65
C LEU A 596 -0.49 -14.33 -41.94
N ASP A 597 -0.04 -14.61 -43.17
CA ASP A 597 0.61 -15.89 -43.51
C ASP A 597 1.92 -16.09 -42.74
N GLN A 598 2.70 -15.02 -42.56
CA GLN A 598 3.94 -15.06 -41.79
C GLN A 598 3.65 -15.23 -40.30
N LEU A 599 2.65 -14.51 -39.78
CA LEU A 599 2.18 -14.68 -38.42
C LEU A 599 1.68 -16.10 -38.15
N ALA A 600 0.86 -16.67 -39.04
CA ALA A 600 0.37 -18.03 -38.93
C ALA A 600 1.52 -19.06 -38.93
N ALA A 601 2.52 -18.90 -39.81
CA ALA A 601 3.72 -19.73 -39.81
C ALA A 601 4.54 -19.61 -38.50
N PHE A 602 4.61 -18.40 -37.94
CA PHE A 602 5.28 -18.19 -36.65
C PHE A 602 4.50 -18.83 -35.48
N LEU A 603 3.17 -18.72 -35.46
CA LEU A 603 2.35 -19.41 -34.47
C LEU A 603 2.53 -20.94 -34.56
N ASP A 604 2.66 -21.49 -35.77
CA ASP A 604 2.99 -22.92 -35.93
C ASP A 604 4.35 -23.30 -35.34
N LYS A 605 5.36 -22.42 -35.46
CA LYS A 605 6.65 -22.57 -34.78
C LYS A 605 6.51 -22.58 -33.25
N LEU A 606 5.62 -21.76 -32.68
CA LEU A 606 5.31 -21.79 -31.25
C LEU A 606 4.61 -23.10 -30.83
N ALA A 607 3.69 -23.62 -31.65
CA ALA A 607 3.06 -24.92 -31.40
C ALA A 607 4.07 -26.08 -31.36
N HIS A 608 5.12 -26.02 -32.17
CA HIS A 608 6.23 -26.98 -32.12
C HIS A 608 7.07 -26.81 -30.85
N ALA A 609 7.38 -25.57 -30.46
CA ALA A 609 8.13 -25.26 -29.25
C ALA A 609 7.41 -25.71 -27.96
N ALA A 610 6.08 -25.65 -27.94
CA ALA A 610 5.25 -26.04 -26.80
C ALA A 610 5.10 -27.56 -26.63
N GLN A 611 5.55 -28.38 -27.59
CA GLN A 611 5.27 -29.82 -27.56
C GLN A 611 5.74 -30.50 -26.25
N PRO A 612 4.90 -31.37 -25.67
CA PRO A 612 3.67 -31.92 -26.25
C PRO A 612 2.38 -31.16 -25.87
N TYR A 613 2.48 -30.02 -25.18
CA TYR A 613 1.34 -29.30 -24.63
C TYR A 613 0.58 -28.48 -25.69
N ASP A 614 -0.70 -28.25 -25.44
CA ASP A 614 -1.49 -27.30 -26.22
C ASP A 614 -1.08 -25.87 -25.89
N ILE A 615 -1.24 -24.94 -26.82
CA ILE A 615 -0.85 -23.54 -26.64
C ILE A 615 -1.97 -22.58 -27.06
N LEU A 616 -2.22 -21.60 -26.20
CA LEU A 616 -3.13 -20.48 -26.40
C LEU A 616 -2.30 -19.19 -26.48
N ILE A 617 -2.59 -18.37 -27.48
CA ILE A 617 -2.00 -17.05 -27.65
C ILE A 617 -3.12 -16.01 -27.56
N GLU A 618 -3.05 -15.21 -26.50
CA GLU A 618 -3.92 -14.06 -26.28
C GLU A 618 -3.36 -12.83 -26.97
N SER A 619 -4.26 -12.07 -27.60
CA SER A 619 -3.95 -10.79 -28.24
C SER A 619 -2.84 -10.86 -29.29
N PRO A 620 -2.90 -11.78 -30.28
CA PRO A 620 -1.85 -11.90 -31.29
C PRO A 620 -1.74 -10.65 -32.19
N ILE A 621 -2.83 -9.87 -32.31
CA ILE A 621 -2.94 -8.67 -33.14
C ILE A 621 -3.68 -7.61 -32.33
N ILE A 622 -3.27 -6.35 -32.43
CA ILE A 622 -4.09 -5.20 -32.02
C ILE A 622 -4.22 -4.26 -33.23
N ALA A 623 -5.42 -4.19 -33.79
CA ALA A 623 -5.75 -3.34 -34.91
C ALA A 623 -6.16 -1.93 -34.49
N SER A 624 -6.24 -1.02 -35.45
CA SER A 624 -6.63 0.38 -35.26
C SER A 624 -8.13 0.58 -34.98
N SER A 625 -8.96 -0.43 -35.21
CA SER A 625 -10.41 -0.37 -34.93
C SER A 625 -10.97 -1.76 -34.61
N LYS A 626 -12.09 -1.82 -33.89
CA LYS A 626 -12.81 -3.07 -33.58
C LYS A 626 -13.16 -3.88 -34.84
N ALA A 627 -13.69 -3.23 -35.88
CA ALA A 627 -14.06 -3.91 -37.13
C ALA A 627 -12.85 -4.58 -37.80
N GLU A 628 -11.71 -3.88 -37.82
CA GLU A 628 -10.47 -4.41 -38.37
C GLU A 628 -9.88 -5.51 -37.47
N GLN A 629 -10.00 -5.39 -36.15
CA GLN A 629 -9.59 -6.39 -35.18
C GLN A 629 -10.32 -7.71 -35.42
N ILE A 630 -11.66 -7.66 -35.51
CA ILE A 630 -12.51 -8.83 -35.78
C ILE A 630 -12.13 -9.46 -37.12
N ARG A 631 -12.01 -8.65 -38.19
CA ARG A 631 -11.66 -9.13 -39.53
C ARG A 631 -10.31 -9.86 -39.55
N ARG A 632 -9.26 -9.22 -39.03
CA ARG A 632 -7.90 -9.79 -39.05
C ARG A 632 -7.77 -11.04 -38.20
N LEU A 633 -8.43 -11.09 -37.03
CA LEU A 633 -8.42 -12.28 -36.19
C LEU A 633 -9.18 -13.44 -36.84
N ALA A 634 -10.33 -13.18 -37.46
CA ALA A 634 -11.08 -14.19 -38.21
C ALA A 634 -10.25 -14.78 -39.36
N GLU A 635 -9.59 -13.92 -40.15
CA GLU A 635 -8.68 -14.35 -41.23
C GLU A 635 -7.50 -15.16 -40.69
N LEU A 636 -6.88 -14.72 -39.59
CA LEU A 636 -5.79 -15.47 -38.94
C LEU A 636 -6.28 -16.85 -38.48
N ARG A 637 -7.45 -16.94 -37.83
CA ARG A 637 -8.03 -18.21 -37.38
C ARG A 637 -8.28 -19.15 -38.55
N MET A 638 -8.80 -18.64 -39.67
CA MET A 638 -9.00 -19.44 -40.89
C MET A 638 -7.67 -20.00 -41.42
N LEU A 639 -6.59 -19.20 -41.45
CA LEU A 639 -5.27 -19.66 -41.87
C LEU A 639 -4.72 -20.74 -40.94
N LEU A 640 -4.87 -20.58 -39.62
CA LEU A 640 -4.44 -21.59 -38.64
C LEU A 640 -5.18 -22.92 -38.83
N LEU A 641 -6.49 -22.87 -39.12
CA LEU A 641 -7.29 -24.05 -39.43
C LEU A 641 -6.85 -24.72 -40.73
N LEU A 642 -6.62 -23.95 -41.81
CA LEU A 642 -6.15 -24.47 -43.10
C LEU A 642 -4.78 -25.15 -42.97
N ASN A 643 -3.91 -24.59 -42.14
CA ASN A 643 -2.57 -25.12 -41.89
C ASN A 643 -2.53 -26.25 -40.86
N SER A 644 -3.68 -26.63 -40.26
CA SER A 644 -3.77 -27.59 -39.15
C SER A 644 -2.88 -27.22 -37.95
N THR A 645 -2.66 -25.92 -37.75
CA THR A 645 -1.85 -25.40 -36.65
C THR A 645 -2.61 -25.59 -35.33
N ARG A 646 -1.91 -26.11 -34.31
CA ARG A 646 -2.51 -26.44 -33.00
C ARG A 646 -2.69 -25.24 -32.06
N VAL A 647 -2.19 -24.06 -32.43
CA VAL A 647 -2.35 -22.84 -31.63
C VAL A 647 -3.81 -22.41 -31.61
N LYS A 648 -4.29 -22.03 -30.43
CA LYS A 648 -5.59 -21.41 -30.23
C LYS A 648 -5.44 -19.92 -29.93
N THR A 649 -6.34 -19.09 -30.45
CA THR A 649 -6.28 -17.62 -30.24
C THR A 649 -7.33 -17.16 -29.23
N VAL A 650 -6.95 -16.16 -28.43
CA VAL A 650 -7.83 -15.50 -27.45
C VAL A 650 -7.97 -14.02 -27.82
N ALA A 651 -9.21 -13.50 -27.86
CA ALA A 651 -9.47 -12.06 -28.00
C ALA A 651 -9.60 -11.40 -26.62
N ASP A 652 -8.90 -10.29 -26.46
CA ASP A 652 -9.01 -9.36 -25.33
C ASP A 652 -9.27 -7.92 -25.84
N GLU A 653 -8.32 -7.30 -26.54
CA GLU A 653 -8.48 -5.92 -26.98
C GLU A 653 -9.63 -5.73 -27.97
N TRP A 654 -10.37 -4.62 -27.78
CA TRP A 654 -11.60 -4.28 -28.48
C TRP A 654 -12.81 -5.18 -28.16
N CYS A 655 -12.68 -6.12 -27.22
CA CYS A 655 -13.73 -7.07 -26.81
C CYS A 655 -14.18 -6.81 -25.35
N ASN A 656 -14.60 -5.59 -25.04
CA ASN A 656 -14.80 -5.13 -23.64
C ASN A 656 -16.25 -5.22 -23.15
N THR A 657 -17.23 -5.04 -24.03
CA THR A 657 -18.65 -5.03 -23.66
C THR A 657 -19.36 -6.33 -24.06
N LEU A 658 -20.55 -6.58 -23.50
CA LEU A 658 -21.39 -7.72 -23.92
C LEU A 658 -21.65 -7.71 -25.44
N GLU A 659 -21.85 -6.53 -26.03
CA GLU A 659 -22.07 -6.43 -27.48
C GLU A 659 -20.81 -6.76 -28.27
N ASP A 660 -19.65 -6.27 -27.83
CA ASP A 660 -18.38 -6.64 -28.48
C ASP A 660 -18.15 -8.14 -28.42
N ILE A 661 -18.39 -8.77 -27.26
CA ILE A 661 -18.27 -10.23 -27.10
C ILE A 661 -19.18 -10.97 -28.09
N LYS A 662 -20.43 -10.51 -28.27
CA LYS A 662 -21.36 -11.08 -29.25
C LYS A 662 -20.85 -10.91 -30.67
N GLU A 663 -20.35 -9.73 -31.04
CA GLU A 663 -19.80 -9.47 -32.37
C GLU A 663 -18.59 -10.37 -32.69
N PHE A 664 -17.66 -10.53 -31.74
CA PHE A 664 -16.50 -11.43 -31.90
C PHE A 664 -16.93 -12.90 -32.01
N ALA A 665 -17.91 -13.33 -31.20
CA ALA A 665 -18.45 -14.68 -31.25
C ALA A 665 -19.21 -14.95 -32.56
N ASP A 666 -20.04 -14.01 -33.02
CA ASP A 666 -20.79 -14.10 -34.27
C ASP A 666 -19.89 -14.15 -35.50
N ALA A 667 -18.79 -13.40 -35.48
CA ALA A 667 -17.79 -13.45 -36.53
C ALA A 667 -16.92 -14.73 -36.50
N GLY A 668 -16.98 -15.50 -35.41
CA GLY A 668 -16.07 -16.62 -35.19
C GLY A 668 -14.61 -16.19 -35.22
N ALA A 669 -14.30 -14.98 -34.74
CA ALA A 669 -13.01 -14.34 -34.95
C ALA A 669 -11.83 -15.04 -34.24
N VAL A 670 -12.11 -15.74 -33.15
CA VAL A 670 -11.12 -16.38 -32.28
C VAL A 670 -11.64 -17.71 -31.74
N ASP A 671 -10.75 -18.52 -31.16
CA ASP A 671 -11.15 -19.74 -30.47
C ASP A 671 -11.76 -19.44 -29.10
N TYR A 672 -11.23 -18.44 -28.40
CA TYR A 672 -11.71 -17.99 -27.10
C TYR A 672 -11.87 -16.48 -27.02
N VAL A 673 -12.85 -16.00 -26.26
CA VAL A 673 -12.97 -14.59 -25.86
C VAL A 673 -12.69 -14.45 -24.36
N GLN A 674 -12.00 -13.37 -23.96
CA GLN A 674 -11.81 -13.04 -22.56
C GLN A 674 -12.97 -12.16 -22.07
N ILE A 675 -13.77 -12.69 -21.16
CA ILE A 675 -14.88 -11.97 -20.53
C ILE A 675 -14.36 -11.29 -19.26
N LYS A 676 -13.97 -10.02 -19.37
CA LYS A 676 -13.49 -9.21 -18.24
C LYS A 676 -14.64 -8.69 -17.40
N MET A 677 -15.04 -9.46 -16.39
CA MET A 677 -16.25 -9.16 -15.62
C MET A 677 -16.37 -7.71 -15.11
N PRO A 678 -15.31 -7.07 -14.55
CA PRO A 678 -15.41 -5.67 -14.12
C PRO A 678 -15.72 -4.68 -15.26
N ASP A 679 -15.24 -4.95 -16.48
CA ASP A 679 -15.46 -4.09 -17.65
C ASP A 679 -16.93 -4.15 -18.13
N LEU A 680 -17.61 -5.27 -17.93
CA LEU A 680 -19.03 -5.46 -18.30
C LEU A 680 -19.99 -4.74 -17.33
N GLY A 681 -19.51 -4.34 -16.16
CA GLY A 681 -20.33 -3.78 -15.08
C GLY A 681 -21.16 -4.85 -14.40
N GLY A 682 -22.49 -4.85 -14.58
CA GLY A 682 -23.38 -5.83 -13.97
C GLY A 682 -22.97 -7.27 -14.29
N ILE A 683 -22.90 -8.13 -13.26
CA ILE A 683 -22.49 -9.53 -13.43
C ILE A 683 -23.48 -10.36 -14.26
N ASP A 684 -24.72 -9.90 -14.41
CA ASP A 684 -25.71 -10.43 -15.35
C ASP A 684 -25.22 -10.34 -16.80
N ASN A 685 -24.54 -9.26 -17.20
CA ASN A 685 -23.89 -9.18 -18.51
C ASN A 685 -22.80 -10.24 -18.68
N SER A 686 -22.04 -10.54 -17.61
CA SER A 686 -21.02 -11.59 -17.64
C SER A 686 -21.62 -12.98 -17.78
N ILE A 687 -22.75 -13.24 -17.10
CA ILE A 687 -23.53 -14.48 -17.24
C ILE A 687 -24.01 -14.64 -18.68
N GLU A 688 -24.65 -13.61 -19.23
CA GLU A 688 -25.16 -13.62 -20.61
C GLU A 688 -24.03 -13.78 -21.64
N ALA A 689 -22.87 -13.18 -21.41
CA ALA A 689 -21.70 -13.33 -22.27
C ALA A 689 -21.22 -14.79 -22.35
N VAL A 690 -21.06 -15.47 -21.20
CA VAL A 690 -20.63 -16.88 -21.17
C VAL A 690 -21.64 -17.77 -21.90
N LEU A 691 -22.94 -17.59 -21.62
CA LEU A 691 -24.00 -18.38 -22.24
C LEU A 691 -24.08 -18.14 -23.75
N TYR A 692 -23.93 -16.90 -24.20
CA TYR A 692 -23.90 -16.57 -25.63
C TYR A 692 -22.73 -17.21 -26.36
N CYS A 693 -21.53 -17.17 -25.76
CA CYS A 693 -20.35 -17.84 -26.31
C CYS A 693 -20.59 -19.34 -26.48
N GLY A 694 -21.20 -19.98 -25.48
CA GLY A 694 -21.61 -21.39 -25.55
C GLY A 694 -22.59 -21.68 -26.69
N VAL A 695 -23.59 -20.82 -26.91
CA VAL A 695 -24.55 -20.95 -28.02
C VAL A 695 -23.86 -20.83 -29.38
N LYS A 696 -22.85 -19.96 -29.49
CA LYS A 696 -22.10 -19.74 -30.74
C LYS A 696 -20.97 -20.75 -30.96
N GLY A 697 -20.65 -21.56 -29.95
CA GLY A 697 -19.52 -22.50 -30.00
C GLY A 697 -18.16 -21.80 -29.97
N THR A 698 -18.10 -20.58 -29.44
CA THR A 698 -16.86 -19.87 -29.15
C THR A 698 -16.50 -20.12 -27.69
N GLY A 699 -15.27 -20.54 -27.42
CA GLY A 699 -14.83 -20.75 -26.03
C GLY A 699 -14.75 -19.42 -25.28
N CYS A 700 -14.74 -19.46 -23.95
CA CYS A 700 -14.55 -18.25 -23.16
C CYS A 700 -13.72 -18.46 -21.91
N CYS A 701 -12.87 -17.46 -21.63
CA CYS A 701 -12.25 -17.26 -20.34
C CYS A 701 -13.16 -16.34 -19.53
N LEU A 702 -13.76 -16.82 -18.44
CA LEU A 702 -14.40 -15.92 -17.49
C LEU A 702 -13.28 -15.29 -16.64
N GLY A 703 -12.78 -14.17 -17.16
CA GLY A 703 -11.58 -13.50 -16.71
C GLY A 703 -11.86 -12.44 -15.65
N GLY A 704 -11.03 -11.40 -15.65
CA GLY A 704 -11.06 -10.39 -14.63
C GLY A 704 -9.76 -9.61 -14.55
N SER A 705 -9.46 -9.09 -13.36
CA SER A 705 -8.21 -8.38 -13.09
C SER A 705 -7.55 -8.90 -11.81
N ALA A 706 -6.23 -8.83 -11.77
CA ALA A 706 -5.50 -9.07 -10.52
C ALA A 706 -5.80 -7.96 -9.49
N ASN A 707 -6.30 -6.79 -9.90
CA ASN A 707 -6.73 -5.71 -9.00
C ASN A 707 -8.11 -5.94 -8.33
N GLU A 708 -8.76 -7.07 -8.60
CA GLU A 708 -10.02 -7.42 -7.94
C GLU A 708 -9.81 -7.79 -6.45
N THR A 709 -10.84 -8.33 -5.80
CA THR A 709 -10.84 -8.76 -4.40
C THR A 709 -11.18 -10.23 -4.24
N GLU A 710 -11.06 -10.75 -3.03
CA GLU A 710 -11.48 -12.11 -2.70
C GLU A 710 -13.00 -12.30 -2.79
N ILE A 711 -13.81 -11.27 -2.49
CA ILE A 711 -15.27 -11.35 -2.59
C ILE A 711 -15.69 -11.48 -4.05
N SER A 712 -15.21 -10.59 -4.92
CA SER A 712 -15.49 -10.63 -6.36
C SER A 712 -14.99 -11.92 -7.02
N ALA A 713 -13.82 -12.43 -6.61
CA ALA A 713 -13.32 -13.74 -7.06
C ALA A 713 -14.22 -14.90 -6.59
N ARG A 714 -14.69 -14.90 -5.34
CA ARG A 714 -15.61 -15.95 -4.85
C ARG A 714 -16.94 -15.94 -5.59
N ILE A 715 -17.48 -14.77 -5.90
CA ILE A 715 -18.71 -14.64 -6.69
C ILE A 715 -18.46 -15.13 -8.13
N THR A 716 -17.31 -14.80 -8.72
CA THR A 716 -16.87 -15.34 -10.02
C THR A 716 -16.87 -16.87 -10.03
N ALA A 717 -16.32 -17.51 -8.99
CA ALA A 717 -16.30 -18.97 -8.88
C ALA A 717 -17.72 -19.59 -8.86
N GLN A 718 -18.69 -18.94 -8.19
CA GLN A 718 -20.08 -19.39 -8.18
C GLN A 718 -20.78 -19.19 -9.53
N ILE A 719 -20.53 -18.06 -10.20
CA ILE A 719 -21.01 -17.81 -11.57
C ILE A 719 -20.46 -18.89 -12.50
N ALA A 720 -19.16 -19.17 -12.43
CA ALA A 720 -18.50 -20.19 -13.24
C ALA A 720 -19.13 -21.58 -13.10
N LEU A 721 -19.45 -21.99 -11.86
CA LEU A 721 -20.15 -23.25 -11.63
C LEU A 721 -21.52 -23.28 -12.31
N ALA A 722 -22.24 -22.15 -12.35
CA ALA A 722 -23.57 -22.09 -12.96
C ALA A 722 -23.52 -21.96 -14.48
N THR A 723 -22.52 -21.31 -15.06
CA THR A 723 -22.47 -20.97 -16.48
C THR A 723 -21.51 -21.82 -17.30
N ASN A 724 -20.61 -22.58 -16.67
CA ASN A 724 -19.63 -23.48 -17.29
C ASN A 724 -18.75 -22.83 -18.38
N PRO A 725 -18.00 -21.75 -18.08
CA PRO A 725 -16.97 -21.25 -19.02
C PRO A 725 -15.84 -22.28 -19.19
N ASP A 726 -15.03 -22.14 -20.24
CA ASP A 726 -13.93 -23.08 -20.54
C ASP A 726 -12.81 -23.03 -19.50
N PHE A 727 -12.52 -21.83 -18.97
CA PHE A 727 -11.59 -21.62 -17.87
C PHE A 727 -11.80 -20.25 -17.21
N LEU A 728 -11.21 -20.07 -16.02
CA LEU A 728 -11.16 -18.82 -15.25
C LEU A 728 -9.76 -18.23 -15.28
N LEU A 729 -9.63 -16.91 -15.16
CA LEU A 729 -8.36 -16.29 -14.81
C LEU A 729 -8.14 -16.34 -13.28
N SER A 730 -6.94 -16.67 -12.82
CA SER A 730 -6.60 -16.62 -11.40
C SER A 730 -6.65 -15.18 -10.91
N LYS A 731 -7.44 -14.94 -9.85
CA LYS A 731 -7.60 -13.62 -9.24
C LYS A 731 -8.09 -13.73 -7.79
N PRO A 732 -7.89 -12.71 -6.96
CA PRO A 732 -7.12 -11.50 -7.25
C PRO A 732 -5.61 -11.72 -7.04
N GLY A 733 -4.80 -10.70 -7.32
CA GLY A 733 -3.33 -10.73 -7.23
C GLY A 733 -2.64 -11.47 -8.39
N ILE A 734 -1.38 -11.15 -8.61
CA ILE A 734 -0.51 -11.88 -9.57
C ILE A 734 0.32 -12.98 -8.91
N GLY A 735 0.11 -13.23 -7.61
CA GLY A 735 0.83 -14.22 -6.79
C GLY A 735 0.60 -15.68 -7.18
N ALA A 736 -0.40 -15.97 -8.02
CA ALA A 736 -0.94 -17.29 -8.39
C ALA A 736 -1.57 -18.05 -7.22
N ASP A 737 -0.87 -18.17 -6.08
CA ASP A 737 -1.26 -19.00 -4.95
C ASP A 737 -2.60 -18.59 -4.33
N GLU A 738 -2.78 -17.30 -4.08
CA GLU A 738 -3.95 -16.73 -3.41
C GLU A 738 -5.18 -16.88 -4.30
N GLY A 739 -5.12 -16.39 -5.53
CA GLY A 739 -6.23 -16.47 -6.48
C GLY A 739 -6.63 -17.91 -6.81
N LEU A 740 -5.66 -18.80 -7.01
CA LEU A 740 -5.94 -20.22 -7.21
C LEU A 740 -6.65 -20.84 -6.00
N THR A 741 -6.20 -20.52 -4.79
CA THR A 741 -6.78 -21.05 -3.54
C THR A 741 -8.21 -20.53 -3.36
N ILE A 742 -8.45 -19.24 -3.60
CA ILE A 742 -9.78 -18.62 -3.46
C ILE A 742 -10.77 -19.27 -4.41
N LEU A 743 -10.45 -19.30 -5.71
CA LEU A 743 -11.35 -19.82 -6.75
C LEU A 743 -11.61 -21.33 -6.59
N THR A 744 -10.54 -22.12 -6.43
CA THR A 744 -10.65 -23.58 -6.34
C THR A 744 -11.48 -23.99 -5.13
N ASN A 745 -11.18 -23.42 -3.96
CA ASN A 745 -11.86 -23.82 -2.73
C ASN A 745 -13.31 -23.34 -2.71
N GLU A 746 -13.62 -22.18 -3.30
CA GLU A 746 -14.99 -21.71 -3.43
C GLU A 746 -15.81 -22.60 -4.37
N MET A 747 -15.25 -23.00 -5.52
CA MET A 747 -15.92 -23.95 -6.42
C MET A 747 -16.18 -25.30 -5.73
N LEU A 748 -15.19 -25.85 -5.02
CA LEU A 748 -15.35 -27.11 -4.29
C LEU A 748 -16.43 -27.02 -3.21
N ARG A 749 -16.49 -25.90 -2.47
CA ARG A 749 -17.57 -25.65 -1.49
C ARG A 749 -18.94 -25.56 -2.17
N GLY A 750 -19.06 -24.82 -3.28
CA GLY A 750 -20.30 -24.70 -4.05
C GLY A 750 -20.81 -26.06 -4.55
N ILE A 751 -19.92 -26.88 -5.10
CA ILE A 751 -20.23 -28.26 -5.55
C ILE A 751 -20.71 -29.12 -4.38
N ALA A 752 -20.03 -29.06 -3.24
CA ALA A 752 -20.39 -29.86 -2.06
C ALA A 752 -21.78 -29.47 -1.50
N LEU A 753 -22.07 -28.17 -1.43
CA LEU A 753 -23.36 -27.66 -0.97
C LEU A 753 -24.50 -28.07 -1.90
N THR A 754 -24.29 -27.95 -3.21
CA THR A 754 -25.27 -28.34 -4.23
C THR A 754 -25.59 -29.84 -4.16
N LYS A 755 -24.57 -30.70 -4.02
CA LYS A 755 -24.77 -32.16 -3.88
C LYS A 755 -25.59 -32.54 -2.65
N ARG A 756 -25.34 -31.89 -1.50
CA ARG A 756 -26.03 -32.22 -0.23
C ARG A 756 -27.52 -31.90 -0.27
N ARG A 757 -27.93 -30.88 -1.04
CA ARG A 757 -29.34 -30.53 -1.23
C ARG A 757 -30.06 -31.51 -2.15
N LEU A 758 -29.40 -31.94 -3.23
CA LEU A 758 -29.94 -32.99 -4.11
C LEU A 758 -30.15 -34.33 -3.36
N SER A 759 -29.38 -34.61 -2.31
CA SER A 759 -29.55 -35.80 -1.46
C SER A 759 -30.58 -35.68 -0.33
N ARG A 760 -31.23 -34.51 -0.16
CA ARG A 760 -32.28 -34.27 0.85
C ARG A 760 -33.71 -34.37 0.29
N ILE A 761 -33.84 -34.65 -1.01
CA ILE A 761 -35.06 -35.06 -1.70
C ILE A 761 -34.98 -36.58 -1.86
#